data_AF-A0A256XPD1-F1
#
_entry.id   AF-A0A256XPD1-F1
#
_cell.length_a   1.000
_cell.length_b   1.000
_cell.length_c   1.000
_cell.angle_alpha   90.00
_cell.angle_beta   90.00
_cell.angle_gamma   90.00
#
_symmetry.space_group_name_H-M   'P 1'
#
loop_
_entity.id
_entity.type
_entity.pdbx_description
1 polymer ?
#
loop_
_entity_poly.entity_id
_entity_poly.type
_entity_poly.pdbx_seq_one_letter_code
_entity_poly.pdbx_strand_id
1 'polypeptide(L)'
;MTDFELITDLKPKGSQPNAIKQLISGIENNFPHQTLLGVTGSGKSLEYTELILLKNKNREIEKREIGEFVESQFKNPTKIGNSEIQNISGYKILSFNNTNYKVEEKQVKQISRHKEEFIYKIVLDDLSNIKVTKDHNCYRLKNCKLELCNTTDLKLGDYLPTSNFIPSPSRKINWVNLLEYNPKVKVYIGDLIQNFDQDHKKILEILKEDHRSPKWKINQILNKTNDRGITISQLDKYLLSLKLDLKNVNKYVKIITKKQDVTSPLIKIDHNFLFLLGLYIAEGITTNDYVLISNSNKHIQNICIEVFNSLGINFYRRNKNDIAYNSILLSNLLKRFGHISFDKKIPNFIYDLSNEQLSFLLRGLFDGDGWVETNSVLLLSASKELINDVKNLLLRFKITSRITTKKIIRTYYKLNISGKQNLIRFQKSISFTISYKKEKLSKTIKKNSNTNVDLLPNSSDFIKNIRKKHNLYQQDIAQIIGCNRSYISMIENNKRHPSKEKMLKLAKWLINNDPSNYILLNLLNFNFKKIVKIQKIKNEHDHVYDLSIKDNENFMAGYGNIFVHNTFTMAHTIQQVQHPTLVMAHNKTLASQLYSEFKGFFPNNRVEYFVSYYDYYQPESYIPSRDLYIEKDADINPKIEQMRLSATASLLSRKDVIVVASVSAIYSAGNPKDYKKLSFEINKHAHISRNEIIEHLINMQYERNDLALQQGRFRVKGDVIDIVPAYSDNIIRIELFGDEIEKIKELNKVTGDVIDEFSYFYLFPAKHFVIPEEKRDYAIESIKQELEETLSNLDMIESHRLKQRTLYDIEMIEETGFCKGIENYSRHFDRRKPGDKPFCLLDYFPPDFLMFIDESHRTIPQIHGMHRGDYSRKKSLIEYGFRLPSAFDNRPLTFHEFSKYMNNVIFVSATPGDYELEISDQVVEQIIRPTGLVDPEVEVHPIKGQIQDLIKKINHTIKNRNRVLVTTITKRLAEELSNYLSDHGIKTRYLHAEIDTLERSEIIRQLRLGEFDVLVGINLLREGLDIPEIGFIGILDADKEGFLRDHRSLIQIIGRAARNSTAKVTLYADRITDSMQKALDETMRRRNTQIAFNKKHNIIPQTIIKPVQEKTIEIKDIKHIPPSDIPKIIVDLEVEMKNASDVLDFERAIFLRDKIKQLRLRIKNKK
;
A
#
# COMPACT_ATOMS: atom_id res chain seq x y z
N MET A 1 17.32 6.78 32.16
CA MET A 1 17.25 6.88 30.68
C MET A 1 16.56 5.62 30.19
N THR A 2 15.87 5.68 29.04
CA THR A 2 15.22 4.50 28.44
C THR A 2 16.11 3.91 27.36
N ASP A 3 16.21 2.59 27.33
CA ASP A 3 16.90 1.85 26.28
C ASP A 3 15.97 1.64 25.07
N PHE A 4 16.54 1.37 23.90
CA PHE A 4 15.80 0.96 22.71
C PHE A 4 15.12 -0.41 22.92
N GLU A 5 13.79 -0.43 22.80
CA GLU A 5 12.96 -1.62 22.93
C GLU A 5 12.25 -1.90 21.60
N LEU A 6 12.73 -2.91 20.88
CA LEU A 6 12.15 -3.38 19.62
C LEU A 6 10.98 -4.30 19.96
N ILE A 7 9.77 -3.82 19.71
CA ILE A 7 8.54 -4.53 19.99
C ILE A 7 8.12 -5.29 18.73
N THR A 8 8.48 -6.58 18.69
CA THR A 8 8.17 -7.46 17.57
C THR A 8 8.20 -8.93 17.97
N ASP A 9 7.26 -9.74 17.48
CA ASP A 9 7.32 -11.21 17.58
C ASP A 9 7.89 -11.84 16.28
N LEU A 10 8.62 -11.07 15.46
CA LEU A 10 9.39 -11.54 14.31
C LEU A 10 10.72 -12.19 14.79
N LYS A 11 11.36 -13.04 13.96
CA LYS A 11 12.70 -13.63 14.24
C LYS A 11 13.58 -13.69 12.99
N PRO A 12 14.89 -13.33 13.07
CA PRO A 12 15.77 -13.31 11.90
C PRO A 12 15.94 -14.69 11.23
N LYS A 13 16.04 -14.73 9.90
CA LYS A 13 16.12 -15.98 9.10
C LYS A 13 17.15 -15.88 7.95
N GLY A 14 17.53 -17.03 7.39
CA GLY A 14 18.55 -17.09 6.33
C GLY A 14 19.92 -16.66 6.87
N SER A 15 20.61 -15.77 6.16
CA SER A 15 21.84 -15.15 6.64
C SER A 15 21.62 -13.99 7.64
N GLN A 16 20.38 -13.50 7.83
CA GLN A 16 20.10 -12.37 8.74
C GLN A 16 20.62 -12.56 10.19
N PRO A 17 20.49 -13.74 10.86
CA PRO A 17 20.99 -13.90 12.22
C PRO A 17 22.51 -13.74 12.31
N ASN A 18 23.24 -14.24 11.31
CA ASN A 18 24.70 -14.11 11.26
C ASN A 18 25.10 -12.69 10.89
N ALA A 19 24.38 -12.05 9.96
CA ALA A 19 24.62 -10.66 9.60
C ALA A 19 24.41 -9.70 10.79
N ILE A 20 23.32 -9.86 11.56
CA ILE A 20 23.07 -9.07 12.77
C ILE A 20 24.21 -9.26 13.78
N LYS A 21 24.62 -10.50 14.08
CA LYS A 21 25.75 -10.78 14.98
C LYS A 21 27.06 -10.16 14.49
N GLN A 22 27.33 -10.24 13.20
CA GLN A 22 28.54 -9.68 12.60
C GLN A 22 28.57 -8.16 12.68
N LEU A 23 27.45 -7.48 12.41
CA LEU A 23 27.34 -6.02 12.53
C LEU A 23 27.54 -5.54 13.97
N ILE A 24 26.93 -6.24 14.94
CA ILE A 24 27.09 -5.96 16.38
C ILE A 24 28.56 -6.13 16.78
N SER A 25 29.17 -7.27 16.44
CA SER A 25 30.58 -7.52 16.77
C SER A 25 31.53 -6.49 16.16
N GLY A 26 31.26 -5.99 14.94
CA GLY A 26 32.05 -4.90 14.38
C GLY A 26 31.94 -3.60 15.17
N ILE A 27 30.75 -3.25 15.68
CA ILE A 27 30.55 -2.06 16.53
C ILE A 27 31.23 -2.26 17.89
N GLU A 28 31.10 -3.44 18.50
CA GLU A 28 31.79 -3.79 19.76
C GLU A 28 33.32 -3.75 19.63
N ASN A 29 33.86 -4.05 18.44
CA ASN A 29 35.28 -3.91 18.11
C ASN A 29 35.71 -2.48 17.72
N ASN A 30 34.80 -1.49 17.81
CA ASN A 30 35.00 -0.10 17.37
C ASN A 30 35.42 0.02 15.88
N PHE A 31 34.85 -0.79 14.99
CA PHE A 31 35.02 -0.62 13.55
C PHE A 31 34.22 0.60 13.08
N PRO A 32 34.88 1.71 12.68
CA PRO A 32 34.16 2.93 12.28
C PRO A 32 33.27 2.70 11.06
N HIS A 33 33.63 1.79 10.17
CA HIS A 33 32.91 1.58 8.92
C HIS A 33 32.61 0.10 8.67
N GLN A 34 31.35 -0.20 8.36
CA GLN A 34 30.91 -1.53 7.98
C GLN A 34 29.97 -1.48 6.79
N THR A 35 29.91 -2.58 6.04
CA THR A 35 29.02 -2.73 4.89
C THR A 35 28.10 -3.93 5.05
N LEU A 36 26.78 -3.74 5.11
CA LEU A 36 25.78 -4.80 5.01
C LEU A 36 25.43 -5.03 3.53
N LEU A 37 25.96 -6.12 2.97
CA LEU A 37 25.74 -6.56 1.59
C LEU A 37 24.44 -7.37 1.48
N GLY A 38 23.30 -6.72 1.23
CA GLY A 38 21.96 -7.34 1.38
C GLY A 38 20.93 -7.09 0.29
N VAL A 39 19.86 -7.90 0.29
CA VAL A 39 18.72 -7.81 -0.65
C VAL A 39 17.64 -6.89 -0.08
N THR A 40 17.29 -5.82 -0.81
CA THR A 40 16.31 -4.82 -0.37
C THR A 40 14.85 -5.28 -0.51
N GLY A 41 14.03 -5.00 0.52
CA GLY A 41 12.56 -5.12 0.55
C GLY A 41 11.93 -6.48 0.19
N SER A 42 11.83 -7.42 1.14
CA SER A 42 11.27 -8.76 0.87
C SER A 42 10.23 -9.28 1.89
N GLY A 43 9.00 -9.58 1.43
CA GLY A 43 8.38 -10.87 1.76
C GLY A 43 7.02 -10.93 2.47
N LYS A 44 6.16 -9.90 2.48
CA LYS A 44 4.87 -9.94 3.22
C LYS A 44 3.66 -9.64 2.35
N SER A 45 2.80 -10.64 2.18
CA SER A 45 1.57 -10.60 1.38
C SER A 45 0.66 -11.84 1.60
N LEU A 46 -0.55 -11.78 1.04
CA LEU A 46 -1.58 -12.83 0.93
C LEU A 46 -1.53 -13.57 -0.41
N GLU A 47 -2.08 -14.78 -0.51
CA GLU A 47 -2.21 -15.45 -1.81
C GLU A 47 -3.40 -14.94 -2.66
N TYR A 48 -3.28 -15.03 -3.99
CA TYR A 48 -4.24 -14.56 -5.00
C TYR A 48 -5.72 -14.75 -4.63
N THR A 49 -6.12 -15.97 -4.27
CA THR A 49 -7.52 -16.37 -4.03
C THR A 49 -8.02 -16.01 -2.63
N GLU A 50 -7.19 -15.40 -1.77
CA GLU A 50 -7.67 -14.94 -0.47
C GLU A 50 -8.69 -13.82 -0.65
N LEU A 51 -9.89 -14.06 -0.15
CA LEU A 51 -11.02 -13.17 -0.34
C LEU A 51 -10.88 -11.91 0.51
N ILE A 52 -11.21 -10.77 -0.09
CA ILE A 52 -11.37 -9.49 0.58
C ILE A 52 -12.77 -8.93 0.32
N LEU A 53 -13.26 -8.16 1.29
CA LEU A 53 -14.55 -7.48 1.22
C LEU A 53 -14.30 -5.97 1.17
N LEU A 54 -14.52 -5.40 -0.01
CA LEU A 54 -14.21 -4.02 -0.35
C LEU A 54 -15.49 -3.22 -0.53
N LYS A 55 -15.38 -1.91 -0.31
CA LYS A 55 -16.40 -0.94 -0.66
C LYS A 55 -15.88 -0.08 -1.81
N ASN A 56 -16.58 -0.12 -2.93
CA ASN A 56 -16.16 0.57 -4.15
C ASN A 56 -16.52 2.07 -4.14
N LYS A 57 -16.18 2.76 -5.25
CA LYS A 57 -16.44 4.20 -5.44
C LYS A 57 -17.93 4.57 -5.39
N ASN A 58 -18.80 3.67 -5.86
CA ASN A 58 -20.26 3.83 -5.86
C ASN A 58 -20.90 3.54 -4.47
N ARG A 59 -20.08 3.12 -3.49
CA ARG A 59 -20.44 2.67 -2.14
C ARG A 59 -21.08 1.28 -2.08
N GLU A 60 -20.92 0.49 -3.13
CA GLU A 60 -21.32 -0.92 -3.22
C GLU A 60 -20.28 -1.84 -2.55
N ILE A 61 -20.72 -2.99 -2.04
CA ILE A 61 -19.88 -3.97 -1.33
C ILE A 61 -19.55 -5.13 -2.26
N GLU A 62 -18.27 -5.28 -2.59
CA GLU A 62 -17.77 -6.31 -3.49
C GLU A 62 -16.97 -7.38 -2.71
N LYS A 63 -17.34 -8.66 -2.89
CA LYS A 63 -16.48 -9.81 -2.59
C LYS A 63 -15.57 -10.02 -3.81
N ARG A 64 -14.26 -9.98 -3.62
CA ARG A 64 -13.27 -10.33 -4.66
C ARG A 64 -12.12 -11.12 -4.07
N GLU A 65 -11.45 -11.87 -4.91
CA GLU A 65 -10.12 -12.39 -4.63
C GLU A 65 -9.14 -11.21 -4.61
N ILE A 66 -8.19 -11.16 -3.66
CA ILE A 66 -7.25 -10.04 -3.55
C ILE A 66 -6.42 -9.88 -4.82
N GLY A 67 -6.04 -10.99 -5.46
CA GLY A 67 -5.40 -10.99 -6.77
C GLY A 67 -6.26 -10.26 -7.79
N GLU A 68 -7.44 -10.79 -8.09
CA GLU A 68 -8.41 -10.19 -9.04
C GLU A 68 -8.64 -8.69 -8.79
N PHE A 69 -8.79 -8.27 -7.53
CA PHE A 69 -8.94 -6.86 -7.19
C PHE A 69 -7.69 -6.03 -7.52
N VAL A 70 -6.52 -6.43 -7.02
CA VAL A 70 -5.27 -5.68 -7.22
C VAL A 70 -4.93 -5.62 -8.71
N GLU A 71 -5.05 -6.73 -9.44
CA GLU A 71 -4.91 -6.76 -10.90
C GLU A 71 -5.88 -5.78 -11.60
N SER A 72 -7.18 -5.77 -11.22
CA SER A 72 -8.17 -4.86 -11.85
C SER A 72 -7.91 -3.37 -11.60
N GLN A 73 -7.20 -3.03 -10.52
CA GLN A 73 -6.87 -1.67 -10.14
C GLN A 73 -5.45 -1.26 -10.54
N PHE A 74 -4.62 -2.24 -10.89
CA PHE A 74 -3.29 -2.06 -11.47
C PHE A 74 -3.44 -1.48 -12.87
N LYS A 75 -3.40 -0.15 -12.87
CA LYS A 75 -3.18 0.67 -14.05
C LYS A 75 -1.68 0.87 -14.22
N ASN A 76 -1.10 1.90 -13.62
CA ASN A 76 0.35 2.16 -13.66
C ASN A 76 1.04 1.88 -12.29
N PRO A 77 1.29 0.62 -11.90
CA PRO A 77 2.03 0.34 -10.66
C PRO A 77 3.51 0.70 -10.80
N THR A 78 3.96 1.58 -9.92
CA THR A 78 5.38 1.84 -9.66
C THR A 78 6.04 0.56 -9.14
N LYS A 79 7.14 0.14 -9.77
CA LYS A 79 7.87 -1.06 -9.35
C LYS A 79 8.93 -0.71 -8.31
N ILE A 80 8.88 -1.35 -7.14
CA ILE A 80 9.82 -1.14 -6.04
C ILE A 80 10.38 -2.51 -5.61
N GLY A 81 11.65 -2.75 -5.94
CA GLY A 81 12.33 -4.01 -5.65
C GLY A 81 11.59 -5.20 -6.27
N ASN A 82 11.25 -6.19 -5.44
CA ASN A 82 10.50 -7.36 -5.87
C ASN A 82 8.99 -7.13 -6.03
N SER A 83 8.50 -5.96 -5.60
CA SER A 83 7.09 -5.62 -5.54
C SER A 83 6.69 -4.64 -6.64
N GLU A 84 5.45 -4.73 -7.08
CA GLU A 84 4.78 -3.75 -7.94
C GLU A 84 3.70 -3.08 -7.08
N ILE A 85 3.57 -1.76 -7.15
CA ILE A 85 2.89 -0.95 -6.14
C ILE A 85 2.13 0.22 -6.80
N GLN A 86 0.87 0.45 -6.47
CA GLN A 86 0.11 1.58 -7.01
C GLN A 86 -0.75 2.28 -5.96
N ASN A 87 -0.71 3.61 -5.94
CA ASN A 87 -1.66 4.42 -5.17
C ASN A 87 -3.05 4.35 -5.80
N ILE A 88 -4.08 4.18 -4.97
CA ILE A 88 -5.49 4.18 -5.39
C ILE A 88 -6.35 5.02 -4.43
N SER A 89 -7.54 5.40 -4.91
CA SER A 89 -8.49 6.19 -4.14
C SER A 89 -9.92 5.74 -4.39
N GLY A 90 -10.81 6.05 -3.44
CA GLY A 90 -12.24 5.73 -3.52
C GLY A 90 -12.61 4.28 -3.19
N TYR A 91 -11.66 3.45 -2.77
CA TYR A 91 -11.92 2.13 -2.18
C TYR A 91 -11.75 2.18 -0.66
N LYS A 92 -12.61 1.48 0.07
CA LYS A 92 -12.48 1.27 1.52
C LYS A 92 -12.51 -0.21 1.89
N ILE A 93 -11.81 -0.55 2.96
CA ILE A 93 -11.80 -1.89 3.56
C ILE A 93 -11.93 -1.78 5.08
N LEU A 94 -12.38 -2.85 5.74
CA LEU A 94 -12.36 -2.92 7.19
C LEU A 94 -10.92 -3.10 7.69
N SER A 95 -10.55 -2.22 8.61
CA SER A 95 -9.26 -2.14 9.29
C SER A 95 -9.52 -1.87 10.77
N PHE A 96 -8.54 -2.05 11.65
CA PHE A 96 -8.65 -1.56 13.03
C PHE A 96 -7.48 -0.65 13.41
N ASN A 97 -7.76 0.33 14.26
CA ASN A 97 -6.74 1.23 14.78
C ASN A 97 -5.89 0.51 15.84
N ASN A 98 -4.56 0.50 15.67
CA ASN A 98 -3.64 -0.31 16.47
C ASN A 98 -3.55 0.12 17.95
N THR A 99 -3.89 1.37 18.29
CA THR A 99 -3.79 1.89 19.67
C THR A 99 -5.08 1.70 20.46
N ASN A 100 -6.25 1.86 19.82
CA ASN A 100 -7.55 1.82 20.50
C ASN A 100 -8.45 0.63 20.11
N TYR A 101 -8.01 -0.23 19.18
CA TYR A 101 -8.72 -1.41 18.68
C TYR A 101 -10.09 -1.15 18.04
N LYS A 102 -10.42 0.10 17.67
CA LYS A 102 -11.66 0.42 16.97
C LYS A 102 -11.60 -0.10 15.53
N VAL A 103 -12.56 -0.95 15.16
CA VAL A 103 -12.75 -1.44 13.79
C VAL A 103 -13.52 -0.40 12.97
N GLU A 104 -13.01 -0.02 11.81
CA GLU A 104 -13.59 1.03 10.96
C GLU A 104 -13.29 0.85 9.46
N GLU A 105 -14.10 1.45 8.59
CA GLU A 105 -13.87 1.50 7.14
C GLU A 105 -12.77 2.53 6.81
N LYS A 106 -11.54 2.07 6.58
CA LYS A 106 -10.42 2.93 6.14
C LYS A 106 -10.25 2.90 4.64
N GLN A 107 -9.67 3.98 4.10
CA GLN A 107 -9.31 4.07 2.68
C GLN A 107 -8.09 3.19 2.39
N VAL A 108 -8.19 2.37 1.34
CA VAL A 108 -7.00 1.73 0.74
C VAL A 108 -6.21 2.84 0.06
N LYS A 109 -4.99 3.13 0.55
CA LYS A 109 -4.10 4.14 -0.04
C LYS A 109 -3.40 3.60 -1.27
N GLN A 110 -2.95 2.36 -1.15
CA GLN A 110 -1.97 1.77 -2.06
C GLN A 110 -2.17 0.26 -2.06
N ILE A 111 -1.95 -0.35 -3.21
CA ILE A 111 -2.09 -1.77 -3.47
C ILE A 111 -0.77 -2.30 -4.03
N SER A 112 -0.41 -3.53 -3.70
CA SER A 112 0.85 -4.11 -4.13
C SER A 112 0.77 -5.61 -4.43
N ARG A 113 1.71 -6.10 -5.24
CA ARG A 113 1.94 -7.54 -5.47
C ARG A 113 3.42 -7.83 -5.55
N HIS A 114 3.82 -9.01 -5.08
CA HIS A 114 5.15 -9.58 -5.31
C HIS A 114 5.05 -11.10 -5.40
N LYS A 115 6.18 -11.81 -5.35
CA LYS A 115 6.23 -13.27 -5.44
C LYS A 115 6.51 -13.94 -4.13
N GLU A 116 5.88 -15.08 -3.94
CA GLU A 116 6.33 -16.09 -2.99
C GLU A 116 5.99 -17.48 -3.53
N GLU A 117 6.92 -18.43 -3.38
CA GLU A 117 6.75 -19.82 -3.86
C GLU A 117 6.02 -20.68 -2.83
N PHE A 118 6.16 -20.33 -1.54
CA PHE A 118 5.56 -21.07 -0.43
C PHE A 118 4.81 -20.16 0.53
N ILE A 119 3.53 -20.50 0.72
CA ILE A 119 2.61 -19.82 1.63
C ILE A 119 2.25 -20.76 2.78
N TYR A 120 1.87 -20.16 3.90
CA TYR A 120 1.44 -20.84 5.10
C TYR A 120 -0.08 -20.70 5.21
N LYS A 121 -0.75 -21.84 5.17
CA LYS A 121 -2.18 -21.95 5.39
C LYS A 121 -2.44 -22.13 6.88
N ILE A 122 -2.90 -21.06 7.52
CA ILE A 122 -3.36 -21.07 8.91
C ILE A 122 -4.83 -21.52 8.87
N VAL A 123 -5.22 -22.48 9.72
CA VAL A 123 -6.60 -22.95 9.87
C VAL A 123 -7.03 -22.83 11.33
N LEU A 124 -8.23 -22.31 11.52
CA LEU A 124 -8.85 -21.98 12.79
C LEU A 124 -9.91 -23.02 13.19
N ASP A 125 -10.29 -23.00 14.47
CA ASP A 125 -11.22 -23.93 15.13
C ASP A 125 -12.62 -24.05 14.50
N ASP A 126 -13.02 -23.09 13.67
CA ASP A 126 -14.29 -23.07 12.96
C ASP A 126 -14.15 -23.18 11.43
N LEU A 127 -13.03 -23.77 10.99
CA LEU A 127 -12.60 -23.99 9.61
C LEU A 127 -12.33 -22.71 8.80
N SER A 128 -12.37 -21.53 9.44
CA SER A 128 -11.77 -20.35 8.84
C SER A 128 -10.28 -20.54 8.59
N ASN A 129 -9.78 -19.98 7.49
CA ASN A 129 -8.41 -20.16 7.06
C ASN A 129 -7.92 -18.97 6.21
N ILE A 130 -6.61 -18.76 6.20
CA ILE A 130 -5.94 -17.76 5.36
C ILE A 130 -4.60 -18.33 4.91
N LYS A 131 -4.23 -18.07 3.65
CA LYS A 131 -2.93 -18.38 3.05
C LYS A 131 -2.09 -17.10 2.96
N VAL A 132 -0.96 -17.09 3.66
CA VAL A 132 -0.09 -15.92 3.80
C VAL A 132 1.38 -16.29 3.55
N THR A 133 2.20 -15.33 3.13
CA THR A 133 3.66 -15.53 3.05
C THR A 133 4.30 -15.83 4.41
N LYS A 134 5.46 -16.49 4.42
CA LYS A 134 6.11 -17.01 5.64
C LYS A 134 6.49 -15.94 6.68
N ASP A 135 6.76 -14.72 6.22
CA ASP A 135 7.24 -13.60 7.04
C ASP A 135 6.15 -12.54 7.28
N HIS A 136 4.92 -12.82 6.84
CA HIS A 136 3.76 -11.96 6.99
C HIS A 136 3.36 -11.82 8.46
N ASN A 137 3.15 -10.58 8.92
CA ASN A 137 2.68 -10.36 10.28
C ASN A 137 1.18 -10.72 10.41
N CYS A 138 0.77 -11.11 11.60
CA CYS A 138 -0.57 -11.50 12.03
C CYS A 138 -0.76 -11.09 13.49
N TYR A 139 -1.97 -10.74 13.90
CA TYR A 139 -2.24 -10.44 15.31
C TYR A 139 -2.63 -11.69 16.11
N ARG A 140 -2.15 -11.81 17.35
CA ARG A 140 -2.59 -12.84 18.32
C ARG A 140 -3.08 -12.19 19.62
N LEU A 141 -4.06 -12.81 20.29
CA LEU A 141 -4.55 -12.35 21.58
C LEU A 141 -3.74 -12.96 22.74
N LYS A 142 -3.23 -12.12 23.63
CA LYS A 142 -2.58 -12.53 24.88
C LYS A 142 -2.87 -11.50 25.96
N ASN A 143 -3.27 -11.95 27.16
CA ASN A 143 -3.59 -11.11 28.32
C ASN A 143 -4.54 -9.93 28.02
N CYS A 144 -5.61 -10.19 27.25
CA CYS A 144 -6.55 -9.18 26.74
C CYS A 144 -5.92 -8.03 25.91
N LYS A 145 -4.77 -8.25 25.27
CA LYS A 145 -4.15 -7.35 24.29
C LYS A 145 -3.86 -8.09 22.98
N LEU A 146 -3.80 -7.34 21.87
CA LEU A 146 -3.37 -7.85 20.57
C LEU A 146 -1.85 -7.63 20.43
N GLU A 147 -1.09 -8.71 20.25
CA GLU A 147 0.34 -8.71 19.93
C GLU A 147 0.54 -8.98 18.43
N LEU A 148 1.57 -8.38 17.82
CA LEU A 148 1.87 -8.47 16.39
C LEU A 148 2.99 -9.46 16.10
N CYS A 149 2.68 -10.56 15.42
CA CYS A 149 3.58 -11.69 15.26
C CYS A 149 3.73 -12.25 13.87
N ASN A 150 4.88 -12.88 13.63
CA ASN A 150 5.19 -13.54 12.38
C ASN A 150 4.28 -14.75 12.16
N THR A 151 3.99 -15.05 10.89
CA THR A 151 3.28 -16.29 10.52
C THR A 151 4.00 -17.56 11.02
N THR A 152 5.34 -17.56 11.08
CA THR A 152 6.11 -18.68 11.66
C THR A 152 6.12 -18.74 13.18
N ASP A 153 5.79 -17.65 13.85
CA ASP A 153 5.85 -17.53 15.31
C ASP A 153 4.47 -17.77 15.96
N LEU A 154 3.42 -17.90 15.14
CA LEU A 154 2.13 -18.48 15.48
C LEU A 154 2.24 -19.96 15.86
N LYS A 155 1.57 -20.35 16.95
CA LYS A 155 1.55 -21.72 17.46
C LYS A 155 0.13 -22.29 17.46
N LEU A 156 0.04 -23.62 17.43
CA LEU A 156 -1.23 -24.31 17.66
C LEU A 156 -1.75 -23.93 19.05
N GLY A 157 -2.95 -23.36 19.11
CA GLY A 157 -3.53 -22.84 20.35
C GLY A 157 -3.55 -21.33 20.51
N ASP A 158 -2.81 -20.56 19.70
CA ASP A 158 -2.93 -19.10 19.68
C ASP A 158 -4.32 -18.69 19.16
N TYR A 159 -4.75 -17.48 19.53
CA TYR A 159 -6.06 -16.94 19.17
C TYR A 159 -5.93 -15.72 18.26
N LEU A 160 -6.40 -15.81 17.02
CA LEU A 160 -6.40 -14.70 16.07
C LEU A 160 -7.67 -13.84 16.22
N PRO A 161 -7.57 -12.50 16.08
CA PRO A 161 -8.73 -11.62 15.98
C PRO A 161 -9.38 -11.78 14.61
N THR A 162 -10.71 -11.84 14.61
CA THR A 162 -11.56 -11.86 13.42
C THR A 162 -12.73 -10.90 13.60
N SER A 163 -13.27 -10.32 12.53
CA SER A 163 -14.41 -9.39 12.67
C SER A 163 -15.67 -10.08 13.23
N ASN A 164 -16.45 -9.36 14.05
CA ASN A 164 -17.80 -9.77 14.47
C ASN A 164 -18.94 -9.13 13.65
N PHE A 165 -18.60 -8.28 12.69
CA PHE A 165 -19.53 -7.40 12.00
C PHE A 165 -19.08 -7.08 10.57
N ILE A 166 -20.04 -6.99 9.66
CA ILE A 166 -19.86 -6.43 8.32
C ILE A 166 -20.93 -5.33 8.16
N PRO A 167 -20.56 -4.12 7.70
CA PRO A 167 -21.51 -3.02 7.53
C PRO A 167 -22.60 -3.35 6.50
N SER A 168 -23.80 -2.82 6.74
CA SER A 168 -24.92 -2.93 5.81
C SER A 168 -24.81 -1.89 4.69
N PRO A 169 -25.11 -2.24 3.42
CA PRO A 169 -25.33 -1.29 2.34
C PRO A 169 -26.48 -0.33 2.66
N SER A 170 -26.43 0.87 2.09
CA SER A 170 -27.42 1.93 2.31
C SER A 170 -28.54 1.99 1.25
N ARG A 171 -28.60 1.05 0.30
CA ARG A 171 -29.54 1.05 -0.84
C ARG A 171 -30.34 -0.26 -0.91
N LYS A 172 -31.50 -0.23 -1.56
CA LYS A 172 -32.26 -1.43 -1.97
C LYS A 172 -32.09 -1.63 -3.48
N ILE A 173 -31.91 -2.88 -3.92
CA ILE A 173 -31.87 -3.23 -5.35
C ILE A 173 -33.29 -3.65 -5.75
N ASN A 174 -33.90 -3.00 -6.73
CA ASN A 174 -35.32 -3.22 -7.07
C ASN A 174 -35.52 -4.14 -8.28
N TRP A 175 -34.52 -4.32 -9.15
CA TRP A 175 -34.64 -5.04 -10.42
C TRP A 175 -33.35 -5.82 -10.75
N VAL A 176 -33.48 -6.94 -11.47
CA VAL A 176 -32.40 -7.67 -12.16
C VAL A 176 -32.66 -7.63 -13.66
N ASN A 177 -31.65 -7.28 -14.46
CA ASN A 177 -31.75 -7.20 -15.92
C ASN A 177 -31.30 -8.50 -16.59
N LEU A 178 -32.23 -9.27 -17.16
CA LEU A 178 -31.93 -10.55 -17.82
C LEU A 178 -31.06 -10.41 -19.08
N LEU A 179 -31.03 -9.24 -19.72
CA LEU A 179 -30.27 -9.03 -20.96
C LEU A 179 -28.75 -9.13 -20.73
N GLU A 180 -28.28 -8.74 -19.54
CA GLU A 180 -26.89 -8.89 -19.09
C GLU A 180 -26.41 -10.36 -19.03
N TYR A 181 -27.34 -11.32 -19.04
CA TYR A 181 -27.06 -12.75 -18.93
C TYR A 181 -27.13 -13.49 -20.27
N ASN A 182 -27.44 -12.80 -21.38
CA ASN A 182 -27.27 -13.32 -22.74
C ASN A 182 -27.21 -12.20 -23.81
N PRO A 183 -26.03 -11.68 -24.16
CA PRO A 183 -25.90 -10.57 -25.13
C PRO A 183 -26.30 -10.95 -26.56
N LYS A 184 -26.47 -12.25 -26.88
CA LYS A 184 -26.91 -12.74 -28.20
C LYS A 184 -28.43 -12.88 -28.31
N VAL A 185 -29.19 -12.63 -27.24
CA VAL A 185 -30.64 -12.76 -27.31
C VAL A 185 -31.26 -11.61 -28.10
N LYS A 186 -32.26 -11.93 -28.94
CA LYS A 186 -33.07 -10.92 -29.61
C LYS A 186 -34.26 -10.52 -28.74
N VAL A 187 -34.66 -9.27 -28.82
CA VAL A 187 -35.88 -8.76 -28.18
C VAL A 187 -36.95 -8.43 -29.23
N TYR A 188 -38.20 -8.64 -28.87
CA TYR A 188 -39.38 -8.16 -29.55
C TYR A 188 -39.78 -6.82 -28.94
N ILE A 189 -40.04 -5.84 -29.81
CA ILE A 189 -40.37 -4.46 -29.45
C ILE A 189 -41.61 -3.94 -30.21
N GLY A 190 -42.40 -4.79 -30.85
CA GLY A 190 -43.55 -4.33 -31.66
C GLY A 190 -44.55 -3.51 -30.86
N ASP A 191 -44.80 -3.91 -29.61
CA ASP A 191 -45.70 -3.18 -28.69
C ASP A 191 -45.08 -1.82 -28.29
N LEU A 192 -43.75 -1.73 -28.18
CA LEU A 192 -43.03 -0.48 -27.92
C LEU A 192 -43.13 0.47 -29.11
N ILE A 193 -42.93 -0.03 -30.35
CA ILE A 193 -43.08 0.74 -31.59
C ILE A 193 -44.48 1.34 -31.68
N GLN A 194 -45.52 0.51 -31.49
CA GLN A 194 -46.93 0.94 -31.57
C GLN A 194 -47.32 2.01 -30.54
N ASN A 195 -46.66 2.02 -29.36
CA ASN A 195 -46.97 2.97 -28.29
C ASN A 195 -46.13 4.26 -28.34
N PHE A 196 -44.92 4.25 -28.95
CA PHE A 196 -43.95 5.36 -28.83
C PHE A 196 -43.32 5.83 -30.16
N ASP A 197 -43.59 5.19 -31.30
CA ASP A 197 -42.96 5.46 -32.60
C ASP A 197 -43.91 5.10 -33.76
N GLN A 198 -45.12 5.68 -33.74
CA GLN A 198 -46.23 5.29 -34.64
C GLN A 198 -45.99 5.61 -36.13
N ASP A 199 -45.11 6.57 -36.45
CA ASP A 199 -44.69 6.84 -37.83
C ASP A 199 -43.47 5.99 -38.26
N HIS A 200 -42.99 5.13 -37.35
CA HIS A 200 -41.85 4.24 -37.49
C HIS A 200 -40.52 4.92 -37.83
N LYS A 201 -40.40 6.25 -37.75
CA LYS A 201 -39.20 6.97 -38.20
C LYS A 201 -37.98 6.56 -37.37
N LYS A 202 -38.12 6.48 -36.05
CA LYS A 202 -36.99 6.21 -35.15
C LYS A 202 -36.46 4.80 -35.34
N ILE A 203 -37.34 3.80 -35.35
CA ILE A 203 -36.91 2.41 -35.58
C ILE A 203 -36.37 2.18 -36.99
N LEU A 204 -36.89 2.91 -37.99
CA LEU A 204 -36.41 2.84 -39.37
C LEU A 204 -35.02 3.46 -39.54
N GLU A 205 -34.65 4.46 -38.75
CA GLU A 205 -33.26 4.96 -38.68
C GLU A 205 -32.33 3.90 -38.08
N ILE A 206 -32.64 3.34 -36.91
CA ILE A 206 -31.80 2.31 -36.27
C ILE A 206 -31.61 1.08 -37.16
N LEU A 207 -32.64 0.63 -37.88
CA LEU A 207 -32.56 -0.56 -38.72
C LEU A 207 -31.88 -0.33 -40.08
N LYS A 208 -31.65 0.93 -40.53
CA LYS A 208 -30.88 1.23 -41.76
C LYS A 208 -29.42 0.79 -41.67
N GLU A 209 -28.84 0.83 -40.47
CA GLU A 209 -27.42 0.51 -40.24
C GLU A 209 -27.14 -0.97 -40.54
N ASP A 210 -28.04 -1.87 -40.14
CA ASP A 210 -27.81 -3.33 -40.16
C ASP A 210 -28.60 -4.10 -41.23
N HIS A 211 -29.62 -3.50 -41.86
CA HIS A 211 -30.54 -4.22 -42.75
C HIS A 211 -30.67 -3.58 -44.15
N ARG A 212 -30.40 -4.37 -45.20
CA ARG A 212 -30.62 -3.99 -46.61
C ARG A 212 -32.08 -3.63 -46.96
N SER A 213 -33.05 -3.95 -46.10
CA SER A 213 -34.46 -3.60 -46.29
C SER A 213 -35.16 -3.33 -44.96
N PRO A 214 -34.96 -2.14 -44.34
CA PRO A 214 -35.47 -1.82 -43.00
C PRO A 214 -37.00 -1.87 -42.90
N LYS A 215 -37.71 -1.40 -43.93
CA LYS A 215 -39.18 -1.47 -44.00
C LYS A 215 -39.69 -2.91 -43.95
N TRP A 216 -39.01 -3.84 -44.63
CA TRP A 216 -39.35 -5.27 -44.57
C TRP A 216 -39.09 -5.83 -43.15
N LYS A 217 -37.99 -5.46 -42.52
CA LYS A 217 -37.67 -5.84 -41.13
C LYS A 217 -38.71 -5.32 -40.12
N ILE A 218 -39.19 -4.09 -40.26
CA ILE A 218 -40.29 -3.54 -39.44
C ILE A 218 -41.57 -4.35 -39.65
N ASN A 219 -41.90 -4.69 -40.90
CA ASN A 219 -43.05 -5.54 -41.21
C ASN A 219 -42.91 -6.96 -40.61
N GLN A 220 -41.69 -7.52 -40.59
CA GLN A 220 -41.40 -8.79 -39.89
C GLN A 220 -41.61 -8.68 -38.37
N ILE A 221 -41.28 -7.54 -37.76
CA ILE A 221 -41.49 -7.25 -36.32
C ILE A 221 -43.00 -7.18 -36.02
N LEU A 222 -43.74 -6.29 -36.70
CA LEU A 222 -45.15 -6.02 -36.43
C LEU A 222 -46.05 -7.25 -36.67
N ASN A 223 -45.80 -8.02 -37.73
CA ASN A 223 -46.55 -9.25 -38.03
C ASN A 223 -46.07 -10.49 -37.25
N LYS A 224 -45.24 -10.31 -36.22
CA LYS A 224 -44.74 -11.37 -35.32
C LYS A 224 -44.15 -12.61 -36.01
N THR A 225 -43.49 -12.39 -37.14
CA THR A 225 -42.86 -13.43 -37.97
C THR A 225 -41.66 -14.14 -37.30
N ASN A 226 -41.02 -15.07 -38.03
CA ASN A 226 -39.86 -15.83 -37.54
C ASN A 226 -38.59 -14.96 -37.28
N ASP A 227 -38.43 -13.81 -37.95
CA ASP A 227 -37.31 -12.87 -37.69
C ASP A 227 -37.80 -11.51 -37.13
N ARG A 228 -38.81 -11.54 -36.26
CA ARG A 228 -39.37 -10.36 -35.58
C ARG A 228 -38.48 -9.69 -34.52
N GLY A 229 -37.23 -10.11 -34.40
CA GLY A 229 -36.34 -9.71 -33.30
C GLY A 229 -35.22 -8.76 -33.68
N ILE A 230 -34.95 -7.80 -32.79
CA ILE A 230 -33.80 -6.87 -32.86
C ILE A 230 -32.75 -7.24 -31.79
N THR A 231 -31.51 -6.75 -31.94
CA THR A 231 -30.42 -6.97 -30.96
C THR A 231 -30.56 -6.05 -29.74
N ILE A 232 -29.81 -6.33 -28.67
CA ILE A 232 -29.75 -5.46 -27.48
C ILE A 232 -29.17 -4.08 -27.84
N SER A 233 -28.11 -4.01 -28.65
CA SER A 233 -27.56 -2.72 -29.11
C SER A 233 -28.57 -1.90 -29.92
N GLN A 234 -29.38 -2.56 -30.77
CA GLN A 234 -30.48 -1.90 -31.47
C GLN A 234 -31.57 -1.42 -30.49
N LEU A 235 -31.88 -2.18 -29.43
CA LEU A 235 -32.80 -1.75 -28.36
C LEU A 235 -32.25 -0.52 -27.63
N ASP A 236 -30.99 -0.53 -27.21
CA ASP A 236 -30.38 0.57 -26.45
C ASP A 236 -30.33 1.85 -27.27
N LYS A 237 -29.89 1.78 -28.54
CA LYS A 237 -29.96 2.90 -29.51
C LYS A 237 -31.39 3.41 -29.68
N TYR A 238 -32.36 2.51 -29.78
CA TYR A 238 -33.76 2.87 -29.98
C TYR A 238 -34.37 3.56 -28.74
N LEU A 239 -34.15 3.02 -27.54
CA LEU A 239 -34.55 3.63 -26.28
C LEU A 239 -33.92 5.01 -26.07
N LEU A 240 -32.63 5.17 -26.40
CA LEU A 240 -31.94 6.45 -26.40
C LEU A 240 -32.59 7.44 -27.38
N SER A 241 -32.93 7.00 -28.60
CA SER A 241 -33.57 7.83 -29.63
C SER A 241 -34.97 8.33 -29.24
N LEU A 242 -35.65 7.59 -28.37
CA LEU A 242 -36.96 7.90 -27.78
C LEU A 242 -36.86 8.62 -26.41
N LYS A 243 -35.65 8.73 -25.83
CA LYS A 243 -35.40 9.23 -24.46
C LYS A 243 -36.13 8.44 -23.35
N LEU A 244 -36.22 7.10 -23.50
CA LEU A 244 -36.89 6.20 -22.56
C LEU A 244 -35.89 5.30 -21.82
N ASP A 245 -36.10 5.05 -20.51
CA ASP A 245 -35.37 4.02 -19.73
C ASP A 245 -36.13 2.68 -19.82
N LEU A 246 -35.39 1.58 -20.01
CA LEU A 246 -35.92 0.21 -20.04
C LEU A 246 -36.81 -0.11 -18.82
N LYS A 247 -36.55 0.46 -17.65
CA LYS A 247 -37.38 0.32 -16.43
C LYS A 247 -38.82 0.81 -16.65
N ASN A 248 -38.98 1.92 -17.37
CA ASN A 248 -40.28 2.54 -17.60
C ASN A 248 -41.07 1.79 -18.68
N VAL A 249 -40.37 1.19 -19.65
CA VAL A 249 -40.99 0.49 -20.79
C VAL A 249 -40.89 -1.04 -20.73
N ASN A 250 -40.42 -1.61 -19.62
CA ASN A 250 -40.15 -3.04 -19.44
C ASN A 250 -41.32 -3.96 -19.85
N LYS A 251 -42.56 -3.50 -19.66
CA LYS A 251 -43.78 -4.25 -20.04
C LYS A 251 -43.97 -4.41 -21.56
N TYR A 252 -43.45 -3.46 -22.36
CA TYR A 252 -43.57 -3.41 -23.83
C TYR A 252 -42.42 -4.11 -24.58
N VAL A 253 -41.35 -4.49 -23.86
CA VAL A 253 -40.23 -5.25 -24.42
C VAL A 253 -40.36 -6.71 -23.97
N LYS A 254 -40.21 -7.65 -24.90
CA LYS A 254 -40.23 -9.09 -24.60
C LYS A 254 -38.98 -9.78 -25.15
N ILE A 255 -38.46 -10.76 -24.42
CA ILE A 255 -37.28 -11.50 -24.86
C ILE A 255 -37.71 -12.70 -25.71
N ILE A 256 -37.08 -12.88 -26.88
CA ILE A 256 -37.43 -13.91 -27.85
C ILE A 256 -36.58 -15.17 -27.60
N THR A 257 -37.22 -16.33 -27.43
CA THR A 257 -36.54 -17.63 -27.37
C THR A 257 -37.29 -18.67 -28.21
N LYS A 258 -36.59 -19.52 -28.98
CA LYS A 258 -37.17 -20.57 -29.85
C LYS A 258 -38.44 -20.12 -30.64
N LYS A 259 -38.43 -18.88 -31.17
CA LYS A 259 -39.55 -18.22 -31.90
C LYS A 259 -40.79 -17.85 -31.06
N GLN A 260 -40.69 -17.76 -29.74
CA GLN A 260 -41.74 -17.28 -28.82
C GLN A 260 -41.27 -16.05 -28.02
N ASP A 261 -42.21 -15.17 -27.68
CA ASP A 261 -41.97 -13.95 -26.87
C ASP A 261 -42.32 -14.28 -25.41
N VAL A 262 -41.32 -14.40 -24.53
CA VAL A 262 -41.49 -15.12 -23.25
C VAL A 262 -41.72 -14.20 -22.07
N THR A 263 -40.75 -13.34 -21.75
CA THR A 263 -40.76 -12.53 -20.52
C THR A 263 -40.17 -11.15 -20.77
N SER A 264 -40.35 -10.25 -19.80
CA SER A 264 -39.82 -8.88 -19.86
C SER A 264 -38.34 -8.83 -19.40
N PRO A 265 -37.50 -7.94 -19.96
CA PRO A 265 -36.09 -7.78 -19.61
C PRO A 265 -35.75 -7.67 -18.13
N LEU A 266 -36.50 -6.88 -17.36
CA LEU A 266 -36.24 -6.61 -15.95
C LEU A 266 -37.16 -7.44 -15.05
N ILE A 267 -36.59 -8.31 -14.23
CA ILE A 267 -37.27 -9.02 -13.14
C ILE A 267 -37.27 -8.13 -11.88
N LYS A 268 -38.41 -8.02 -11.20
CA LYS A 268 -38.51 -7.32 -9.92
C LYS A 268 -37.88 -8.15 -8.79
N ILE A 269 -37.05 -7.53 -7.96
CA ILE A 269 -36.50 -8.18 -6.75
C ILE A 269 -37.50 -8.01 -5.60
N ASP A 270 -38.47 -8.91 -5.53
CA ASP A 270 -39.39 -9.03 -4.40
C ASP A 270 -39.03 -10.19 -3.45
N HIS A 271 -39.84 -10.36 -2.41
CA HIS A 271 -39.63 -11.37 -1.38
C HIS A 271 -39.70 -12.80 -1.93
N ASN A 272 -40.60 -13.06 -2.89
CA ASN A 272 -40.81 -14.40 -3.43
C ASN A 272 -39.70 -14.77 -4.41
N PHE A 273 -39.25 -13.83 -5.24
CA PHE A 273 -38.08 -14.02 -6.10
C PHE A 273 -36.81 -14.27 -5.29
N LEU A 274 -36.54 -13.47 -4.25
CA LEU A 274 -35.39 -13.68 -3.36
C LEU A 274 -35.45 -15.02 -2.62
N PHE A 275 -36.64 -15.42 -2.16
CA PHE A 275 -36.86 -16.74 -1.54
C PHE A 275 -36.62 -17.88 -2.54
N LEU A 276 -37.07 -17.74 -3.79
CA LEU A 276 -36.79 -18.68 -4.87
C LEU A 276 -35.28 -18.80 -5.17
N LEU A 277 -34.53 -17.69 -5.16
CA LEU A 277 -33.07 -17.74 -5.27
C LEU A 277 -32.46 -18.54 -4.11
N GLY A 278 -32.93 -18.32 -2.87
CA GLY A 278 -32.55 -19.11 -1.70
C GLY A 278 -32.79 -20.62 -1.86
N LEU A 279 -33.98 -20.99 -2.36
CA LEU A 279 -34.33 -22.38 -2.65
C LEU A 279 -33.50 -22.99 -3.79
N TYR A 280 -33.23 -22.21 -4.85
CA TYR A 280 -32.36 -22.67 -5.95
C TYR A 280 -30.91 -22.92 -5.48
N ILE A 281 -30.43 -22.14 -4.51
CA ILE A 281 -29.12 -22.35 -3.89
C ILE A 281 -29.09 -23.66 -3.11
N ALA A 282 -30.18 -24.02 -2.41
CA ALA A 282 -30.31 -25.28 -1.67
C ALA A 282 -30.47 -26.51 -2.60
N GLU A 283 -31.58 -26.56 -3.32
CA GLU A 283 -32.08 -27.77 -3.99
C GLU A 283 -32.13 -27.65 -5.53
N GLY A 284 -31.69 -26.51 -6.06
CA GLY A 284 -31.76 -26.21 -7.49
C GLY A 284 -30.62 -26.80 -8.32
N ILE A 285 -30.95 -27.30 -9.51
CA ILE A 285 -30.01 -27.74 -10.55
C ILE A 285 -30.29 -26.92 -11.83
N THR A 286 -29.28 -26.60 -12.62
CA THR A 286 -29.51 -25.99 -13.95
C THR A 286 -28.68 -26.64 -15.06
N THR A 287 -29.30 -26.74 -16.23
CA THR A 287 -28.70 -27.18 -17.50
C THR A 287 -28.65 -26.01 -18.47
N ASN A 288 -28.30 -26.23 -19.74
CA ASN A 288 -28.35 -25.17 -20.75
C ASN A 288 -29.77 -24.76 -21.16
N ASP A 289 -30.73 -25.68 -21.12
CA ASP A 289 -32.11 -25.43 -21.57
C ASP A 289 -33.10 -25.24 -20.42
N TYR A 290 -32.87 -25.86 -19.25
CA TYR A 290 -33.82 -25.85 -18.14
C TYR A 290 -33.18 -25.79 -16.75
N VAL A 291 -33.95 -25.23 -15.81
CA VAL A 291 -33.72 -25.23 -14.37
C VAL A 291 -34.61 -26.31 -13.74
N LEU A 292 -34.15 -26.98 -12.68
CA LEU A 292 -34.88 -28.01 -11.94
C LEU A 292 -34.81 -27.69 -10.45
N ILE A 293 -35.93 -27.75 -9.74
CA ILE A 293 -35.98 -27.67 -8.27
C ILE A 293 -36.71 -28.92 -7.77
N SER A 294 -36.12 -29.62 -6.80
CA SER A 294 -36.67 -30.84 -6.20
C SER A 294 -36.99 -30.63 -4.73
N ASN A 295 -38.27 -30.52 -4.38
CA ASN A 295 -38.72 -30.39 -2.99
C ASN A 295 -40.04 -31.14 -2.77
N SER A 296 -40.14 -31.93 -1.70
CA SER A 296 -41.36 -32.69 -1.37
C SER A 296 -42.43 -31.89 -0.63
N ASN A 297 -42.13 -30.67 -0.17
CA ASN A 297 -43.04 -29.79 0.55
C ASN A 297 -43.94 -28.99 -0.42
N LYS A 298 -45.24 -29.31 -0.41
CA LYS A 298 -46.25 -28.63 -1.25
C LYS A 298 -46.26 -27.10 -1.12
N HIS A 299 -45.98 -26.56 0.07
CA HIS A 299 -45.96 -25.10 0.25
C HIS A 299 -44.80 -24.44 -0.51
N ILE A 300 -43.61 -25.06 -0.49
CA ILE A 300 -42.46 -24.61 -1.28
C ILE A 300 -42.73 -24.77 -2.78
N GLN A 301 -43.30 -25.90 -3.20
CA GLN A 301 -43.70 -26.11 -4.60
C GLN A 301 -44.66 -25.02 -5.10
N ASN A 302 -45.63 -24.61 -4.28
CA ASN A 302 -46.59 -23.57 -4.63
C ASN A 302 -45.91 -22.20 -4.76
N ILE A 303 -45.06 -21.79 -3.80
CA ILE A 303 -44.30 -20.54 -3.88
C ILE A 303 -43.44 -20.51 -5.14
N CYS A 304 -42.78 -21.62 -5.49
CA CYS A 304 -42.06 -21.75 -6.75
C CYS A 304 -43.01 -21.45 -7.92
N ILE A 305 -44.10 -22.21 -8.07
CA ILE A 305 -45.08 -22.05 -9.17
C ILE A 305 -45.63 -20.62 -9.28
N GLU A 306 -45.95 -19.97 -8.18
CA GLU A 306 -46.40 -18.57 -8.13
C GLU A 306 -45.36 -17.62 -8.74
N VAL A 307 -44.07 -17.78 -8.41
CA VAL A 307 -43.00 -16.98 -9.01
C VAL A 307 -42.87 -17.25 -10.51
N PHE A 308 -42.90 -18.50 -10.97
CA PHE A 308 -42.77 -18.80 -12.39
C PHE A 308 -43.96 -18.31 -13.23
N ASN A 309 -45.18 -18.37 -12.67
CA ASN A 309 -46.37 -17.75 -13.25
C ASN A 309 -46.19 -16.22 -13.36
N SER A 310 -45.71 -15.56 -12.31
CA SER A 310 -45.47 -14.10 -12.33
C SER A 310 -44.38 -13.67 -13.33
N LEU A 311 -43.45 -14.57 -13.65
CA LEU A 311 -42.38 -14.36 -14.64
C LEU A 311 -42.78 -14.74 -16.07
N GLY A 312 -43.94 -15.38 -16.30
CA GLY A 312 -44.37 -15.87 -17.61
C GLY A 312 -43.50 -17.02 -18.16
N ILE A 313 -42.93 -17.86 -17.29
CA ILE A 313 -42.00 -18.92 -17.69
C ILE A 313 -42.70 -20.28 -17.73
N ASN A 314 -42.63 -20.95 -18.89
CA ASN A 314 -43.15 -22.30 -19.08
C ASN A 314 -42.44 -23.32 -18.17
N PHE A 315 -43.24 -24.09 -17.44
CA PHE A 315 -42.78 -25.12 -16.51
C PHE A 315 -43.56 -26.42 -16.66
N TYR A 316 -42.95 -27.53 -16.23
CA TYR A 316 -43.57 -28.84 -16.18
C TYR A 316 -43.11 -29.60 -14.93
N ARG A 317 -43.96 -30.49 -14.42
CA ARG A 317 -43.58 -31.41 -13.34
C ARG A 317 -42.94 -32.65 -13.96
N ARG A 318 -41.72 -32.99 -13.55
CA ARG A 318 -41.05 -34.22 -13.99
C ARG A 318 -41.51 -35.43 -13.18
N ASN A 319 -41.84 -35.22 -11.91
CA ASN A 319 -42.47 -36.18 -11.01
C ASN A 319 -43.18 -35.43 -9.85
N LYS A 320 -43.50 -36.13 -8.76
CA LYS A 320 -44.20 -35.58 -7.57
C LYS A 320 -43.41 -34.48 -6.84
N ASN A 321 -42.08 -34.51 -6.89
CA ASN A 321 -41.18 -33.61 -6.16
C ASN A 321 -40.45 -32.62 -7.07
N ASP A 322 -40.23 -33.00 -8.33
CA ASP A 322 -39.40 -32.28 -9.30
C ASP A 322 -40.23 -31.36 -10.20
N ILE A 323 -39.91 -30.07 -10.16
CA ILE A 323 -40.47 -29.06 -11.07
C ILE A 323 -39.34 -28.50 -11.95
N ALA A 324 -39.56 -28.51 -13.26
CA ALA A 324 -38.59 -28.10 -14.27
C ALA A 324 -39.10 -26.90 -15.10
N TYR A 325 -38.19 -26.00 -15.46
CA TYR A 325 -38.48 -24.68 -16.02
C TYR A 325 -37.63 -24.44 -17.26
N ASN A 326 -38.24 -24.30 -18.43
CA ASN A 326 -37.53 -24.13 -19.70
C ASN A 326 -37.22 -22.65 -19.95
N SER A 327 -36.07 -22.17 -19.45
CA SER A 327 -35.62 -20.80 -19.69
C SER A 327 -34.09 -20.71 -19.70
N ILE A 328 -33.53 -20.46 -20.88
CA ILE A 328 -32.09 -20.27 -21.10
C ILE A 328 -31.57 -19.04 -20.33
N LEU A 329 -32.40 -18.00 -20.19
CA LEU A 329 -32.03 -16.73 -19.56
C LEU A 329 -32.05 -16.82 -18.04
N LEU A 330 -33.10 -17.41 -17.48
CA LEU A 330 -33.15 -17.68 -16.04
C LEU A 330 -32.11 -18.74 -15.66
N SER A 331 -31.86 -19.73 -16.52
CA SER A 331 -30.70 -20.61 -16.38
C SER A 331 -29.40 -19.80 -16.31
N ASN A 332 -29.12 -18.91 -17.27
CA ASN A 332 -27.89 -18.10 -17.26
C ASN A 332 -27.74 -17.17 -16.04
N LEU A 333 -28.84 -16.63 -15.50
CA LEU A 333 -28.83 -15.93 -14.21
C LEU A 333 -28.50 -16.90 -13.05
N LEU A 334 -29.22 -18.01 -12.95
CA LEU A 334 -29.08 -18.97 -11.85
C LEU A 334 -27.74 -19.72 -11.88
N LYS A 335 -27.12 -19.90 -13.04
CA LYS A 335 -25.73 -20.39 -13.19
C LYS A 335 -24.72 -19.55 -12.39
N ARG A 336 -24.97 -18.25 -12.16
CA ARG A 336 -24.12 -17.41 -11.30
C ARG A 336 -24.11 -17.86 -9.83
N PHE A 337 -25.18 -18.55 -9.40
CA PHE A 337 -25.32 -19.15 -8.07
C PHE A 337 -24.82 -20.60 -8.00
N GLY A 338 -24.25 -21.15 -9.08
CA GLY A 338 -23.75 -22.52 -9.18
C GLY A 338 -24.75 -23.50 -9.79
N HIS A 339 -24.26 -24.40 -10.64
CA HIS A 339 -25.04 -25.30 -11.48
C HIS A 339 -25.69 -26.46 -10.70
N ILE A 340 -24.97 -26.99 -9.72
CA ILE A 340 -25.28 -28.20 -8.94
C ILE A 340 -24.80 -28.00 -7.50
N SER A 341 -24.96 -28.98 -6.61
CA SER A 341 -24.79 -28.76 -5.16
C SER A 341 -23.37 -28.46 -4.68
N PHE A 342 -22.33 -28.70 -5.49
CA PHE A 342 -20.93 -28.49 -5.10
C PHE A 342 -20.35 -27.14 -5.51
N ASP A 343 -20.85 -26.52 -6.59
CA ASP A 343 -20.38 -25.23 -7.12
C ASP A 343 -21.30 -24.06 -6.73
N LYS A 344 -22.26 -24.30 -5.80
CA LYS A 344 -23.12 -23.24 -5.25
C LYS A 344 -22.32 -22.13 -4.60
N LYS A 345 -22.71 -20.88 -4.84
CA LYS A 345 -22.07 -19.69 -4.27
C LYS A 345 -22.98 -18.47 -4.28
N ILE A 346 -22.59 -17.42 -3.55
CA ILE A 346 -23.30 -16.14 -3.54
C ILE A 346 -22.58 -15.13 -4.45
N PRO A 347 -23.27 -14.57 -5.47
CA PRO A 347 -22.72 -13.54 -6.35
C PRO A 347 -22.78 -12.14 -5.71
N ASN A 348 -21.93 -11.22 -6.19
CA ASN A 348 -21.65 -9.93 -5.54
C ASN A 348 -22.89 -9.05 -5.29
N PHE A 349 -23.87 -9.00 -6.20
CA PHE A 349 -25.07 -8.17 -6.00
C PHE A 349 -25.91 -8.56 -4.76
N ILE A 350 -25.71 -9.75 -4.20
CA ILE A 350 -26.33 -10.16 -2.93
C ILE A 350 -25.68 -9.49 -1.71
N TYR A 351 -24.38 -9.16 -1.79
CA TYR A 351 -23.70 -8.39 -0.75
C TYR A 351 -24.22 -6.94 -0.67
N ASP A 352 -24.78 -6.41 -1.76
CA ASP A 352 -25.42 -5.09 -1.84
C ASP A 352 -26.91 -5.06 -1.47
N LEU A 353 -27.59 -6.21 -1.40
CA LEU A 353 -28.97 -6.24 -0.92
C LEU A 353 -29.09 -5.63 0.47
N SER A 354 -30.20 -4.92 0.75
CA SER A 354 -30.52 -4.47 2.10
C SER A 354 -30.66 -5.65 3.09
N ASN A 355 -30.49 -5.42 4.40
CA ASN A 355 -30.63 -6.49 5.41
C ASN A 355 -32.00 -7.18 5.34
N GLU A 356 -33.05 -6.43 5.00
CA GLU A 356 -34.40 -6.96 4.77
C GLU A 356 -34.44 -7.92 3.58
N GLN A 357 -33.97 -7.51 2.41
CA GLN A 357 -33.94 -8.35 1.20
C GLN A 357 -33.06 -9.60 1.39
N LEU A 358 -31.86 -9.42 1.94
CA LEU A 358 -30.95 -10.53 2.26
C LEU A 358 -31.60 -11.56 3.19
N SER A 359 -32.51 -11.14 4.10
CA SER A 359 -33.21 -12.07 4.99
C SER A 359 -34.12 -13.05 4.27
N PHE A 360 -34.75 -12.66 3.16
CA PHE A 360 -35.64 -13.55 2.39
C PHE A 360 -34.87 -14.61 1.62
N LEU A 361 -33.72 -14.25 1.03
CA LEU A 361 -32.82 -15.21 0.37
C LEU A 361 -32.25 -16.20 1.39
N LEU A 362 -31.75 -15.72 2.53
CA LEU A 362 -31.28 -16.61 3.60
C LEU A 362 -32.42 -17.49 4.13
N ARG A 363 -33.64 -16.97 4.30
CA ARG A 363 -34.81 -17.77 4.71
C ARG A 363 -35.10 -18.91 3.73
N GLY A 364 -35.09 -18.65 2.42
CA GLY A 364 -35.27 -19.70 1.40
C GLY A 364 -34.22 -20.80 1.50
N LEU A 365 -32.95 -20.42 1.63
CA LEU A 365 -31.84 -21.36 1.80
C LEU A 365 -31.96 -22.20 3.09
N PHE A 366 -32.33 -21.59 4.23
CA PHE A 366 -32.55 -22.31 5.48
C PHE A 366 -33.86 -23.13 5.49
N ASP A 367 -34.89 -22.74 4.73
CA ASP A 367 -36.12 -23.54 4.58
C ASP A 367 -35.92 -24.79 3.70
N GLY A 368 -34.99 -24.76 2.73
CA GLY A 368 -34.47 -25.96 2.07
C GLY A 368 -33.51 -26.74 2.99
N ASP A 369 -32.21 -26.46 2.86
CA ASP A 369 -31.09 -27.21 3.45
C ASP A 369 -30.93 -27.07 4.99
N GLY A 370 -31.66 -26.15 5.62
CA GLY A 370 -31.49 -25.81 7.04
C GLY A 370 -32.41 -26.57 8.00
N TRP A 371 -31.99 -26.77 9.25
CA TRP A 371 -32.83 -27.35 10.31
C TRP A 371 -32.48 -26.83 11.71
N VAL A 372 -33.28 -27.24 12.69
CA VAL A 372 -33.08 -26.90 14.11
C VAL A 372 -32.74 -28.16 14.90
N GLU A 373 -31.63 -28.13 15.62
CA GLU A 373 -31.21 -29.09 16.66
C GLU A 373 -31.40 -28.47 18.05
N THR A 374 -31.22 -29.27 19.11
CA THR A 374 -31.58 -28.95 20.51
C THR A 374 -31.09 -27.61 21.05
N ASN A 375 -29.97 -27.07 20.52
CA ASN A 375 -29.34 -25.81 20.94
C ASN A 375 -28.80 -24.98 19.75
N SER A 376 -29.22 -25.27 18.50
CA SER A 376 -28.61 -24.67 17.30
C SER A 376 -29.51 -24.67 16.06
N VAL A 377 -29.39 -23.64 15.23
CA VAL A 377 -29.84 -23.63 13.84
C VAL A 377 -28.67 -24.02 12.95
N LEU A 378 -28.95 -24.83 11.94
CA LEU A 378 -27.96 -25.54 11.16
C LEU A 378 -28.27 -25.44 9.67
N LEU A 379 -27.23 -25.49 8.85
CA LEU A 379 -27.29 -25.54 7.39
C LEU A 379 -26.20 -26.50 6.91
N LEU A 380 -26.50 -27.36 5.95
CA LEU A 380 -25.56 -28.33 5.39
C LEU A 380 -25.49 -28.17 3.88
N SER A 381 -24.29 -27.98 3.32
CA SER A 381 -24.11 -27.97 1.87
C SER A 381 -22.87 -28.76 1.45
N ALA A 382 -22.84 -29.22 0.19
CA ALA A 382 -21.63 -29.78 -0.41
C ALA A 382 -20.66 -28.66 -0.85
N SER A 383 -21.14 -27.45 -1.12
CA SER A 383 -20.28 -26.31 -1.44
C SER A 383 -19.63 -25.72 -0.18
N LYS A 384 -18.29 -25.58 -0.25
CA LYS A 384 -17.50 -24.85 0.74
C LYS A 384 -17.69 -23.34 0.61
N GLU A 385 -17.80 -22.83 -0.63
CA GLU A 385 -17.87 -21.39 -0.90
C GLU A 385 -19.17 -20.82 -0.33
N LEU A 386 -20.32 -21.41 -0.68
CA LEU A 386 -21.64 -21.02 -0.17
C LEU A 386 -21.68 -20.93 1.36
N ILE A 387 -21.11 -21.93 2.05
CA ILE A 387 -21.13 -21.97 3.51
C ILE A 387 -20.26 -20.86 4.14
N ASN A 388 -19.18 -20.45 3.47
CA ASN A 388 -18.40 -19.28 3.90
C ASN A 388 -19.09 -17.95 3.56
N ASP A 389 -19.74 -17.85 2.39
CA ASP A 389 -20.56 -16.69 2.03
C ASP A 389 -21.68 -16.47 3.05
N VAL A 390 -22.43 -17.53 3.39
CA VAL A 390 -23.50 -17.47 4.41
C VAL A 390 -22.92 -17.11 5.79
N LYS A 391 -21.76 -17.66 6.18
CA LYS A 391 -21.07 -17.28 7.43
C LYS A 391 -20.77 -15.77 7.46
N ASN A 392 -20.31 -15.18 6.35
CA ASN A 392 -20.06 -13.75 6.24
C ASN A 392 -21.36 -12.93 6.25
N LEU A 393 -22.36 -13.31 5.45
CA LEU A 393 -23.65 -12.60 5.37
C LEU A 393 -24.40 -12.57 6.72
N LEU A 394 -24.24 -13.61 7.55
CA LEU A 394 -24.75 -13.64 8.92
C LEU A 394 -24.13 -12.57 9.84
N LEU A 395 -22.88 -12.12 9.59
CA LEU A 395 -22.23 -11.04 10.36
C LEU A 395 -22.91 -9.68 10.17
N ARG A 396 -23.61 -9.45 9.04
CA ARG A 396 -24.45 -8.24 8.84
C ARG A 396 -25.63 -8.17 9.80
N PHE A 397 -26.05 -9.32 10.34
CA PHE A 397 -27.06 -9.44 11.40
C PHE A 397 -26.43 -9.60 12.80
N LYS A 398 -25.10 -9.46 12.89
CA LYS A 398 -24.29 -9.77 14.09
C LYS A 398 -24.52 -11.21 14.59
N ILE A 399 -24.77 -12.16 13.69
CA ILE A 399 -24.94 -13.58 14.02
C ILE A 399 -23.59 -14.27 13.82
N THR A 400 -22.95 -14.71 14.90
CA THR A 400 -21.73 -15.54 14.81
C THR A 400 -22.12 -17.00 14.57
N SER A 401 -21.34 -17.69 13.73
CA SER A 401 -21.55 -19.11 13.40
C SER A 401 -20.22 -19.85 13.27
N ARG A 402 -20.28 -21.18 13.34
CA ARG A 402 -19.13 -22.08 13.19
C ARG A 402 -19.35 -23.02 12.01
N ILE A 403 -18.29 -23.38 11.29
CA ILE A 403 -18.36 -24.42 10.25
C ILE A 403 -17.71 -25.69 10.80
N THR A 404 -18.33 -26.83 10.53
CA THR A 404 -17.82 -28.17 10.83
C THR A 404 -17.97 -29.04 9.58
N THR A 405 -17.14 -30.07 9.41
CA THR A 405 -17.31 -31.02 8.30
C THR A 405 -18.03 -32.28 8.77
N LYS A 406 -18.94 -32.80 7.94
CA LYS A 406 -19.52 -34.15 8.08
C LYS A 406 -19.20 -34.94 6.82
N LYS A 407 -18.42 -36.02 6.95
CA LYS A 407 -18.20 -36.98 5.85
C LYS A 407 -19.35 -37.99 5.88
N ILE A 408 -20.02 -38.16 4.74
CA ILE A 408 -21.02 -39.22 4.52
C ILE A 408 -20.48 -40.07 3.37
N ILE A 409 -20.94 -39.85 2.14
CA ILE A 409 -20.30 -40.34 0.91
C ILE A 409 -19.22 -39.36 0.45
N ARG A 410 -19.52 -38.05 0.54
CA ARG A 410 -18.61 -36.92 0.29
C ARG A 410 -18.52 -36.04 1.53
N THR A 411 -17.60 -35.08 1.53
CA THR A 411 -17.48 -34.08 2.61
C THR A 411 -18.56 -33.01 2.43
N TYR A 412 -19.42 -32.85 3.43
CA TYR A 412 -20.35 -31.73 3.55
C TYR A 412 -19.90 -30.76 4.62
N TYR A 413 -20.23 -29.49 4.45
CA TYR A 413 -19.93 -28.40 5.37
C TYR A 413 -21.21 -28.03 6.14
N LYS A 414 -21.22 -28.29 7.45
CA LYS A 414 -22.30 -27.98 8.40
C LYS A 414 -22.00 -26.65 9.08
N LEU A 415 -22.71 -25.59 8.69
CA LEU A 415 -22.75 -24.33 9.40
C LEU A 415 -23.64 -24.46 10.64
N ASN A 416 -23.18 -23.93 11.77
CA ASN A 416 -23.84 -24.01 13.06
C ASN A 416 -23.98 -22.61 13.68
N ILE A 417 -25.22 -22.13 13.75
CA ILE A 417 -25.63 -20.97 14.53
C ILE A 417 -26.05 -21.47 15.90
N SER A 418 -25.22 -21.21 16.91
CA SER A 418 -25.47 -21.60 18.30
C SER A 418 -25.26 -20.41 19.24
N GLY A 419 -25.92 -20.52 20.40
CA GLY A 419 -25.93 -19.49 21.44
C GLY A 419 -27.18 -18.65 21.41
N LYS A 420 -27.74 -18.40 22.60
CA LYS A 420 -29.08 -17.82 22.78
C LYS A 420 -29.26 -16.51 22.00
N GLN A 421 -28.27 -15.60 22.04
CA GLN A 421 -28.34 -14.33 21.32
C GLN A 421 -28.25 -14.49 19.79
N ASN A 422 -27.41 -15.40 19.27
CA ASN A 422 -27.37 -15.69 17.83
C ASN A 422 -28.68 -16.30 17.34
N LEU A 423 -29.31 -17.18 18.14
CA LEU A 423 -30.59 -17.78 17.82
C LEU A 423 -31.75 -16.77 17.88
N ILE A 424 -31.75 -15.85 18.85
CA ILE A 424 -32.73 -14.74 18.91
C ILE A 424 -32.56 -13.80 17.71
N ARG A 425 -31.33 -13.42 17.36
CA ARG A 425 -31.03 -12.63 16.15
C ARG A 425 -31.50 -13.36 14.89
N PHE A 426 -31.21 -14.66 14.76
CA PHE A 426 -31.70 -15.46 13.64
C PHE A 426 -33.23 -15.50 13.58
N GLN A 427 -33.91 -15.77 14.70
CA GLN A 427 -35.38 -15.81 14.75
C GLN A 427 -36.02 -14.48 14.38
N LYS A 428 -35.46 -13.36 14.85
CA LYS A 428 -35.96 -12.01 14.61
C LYS A 428 -35.69 -11.51 13.19
N SER A 429 -34.50 -11.79 12.64
CA SER A 429 -34.05 -11.21 11.38
C SER A 429 -34.26 -12.11 10.16
N ILE A 430 -34.12 -13.43 10.29
CA ILE A 430 -34.19 -14.39 9.16
C ILE A 430 -35.39 -15.31 9.32
N SER A 431 -35.45 -16.08 10.42
CA SER A 431 -36.51 -17.04 10.73
C SER A 431 -36.69 -18.16 9.70
N PHE A 432 -37.75 -18.96 9.85
CA PHE A 432 -38.20 -19.98 8.89
C PHE A 432 -39.63 -19.69 8.45
N THR A 433 -39.97 -20.03 7.21
CA THR A 433 -41.35 -20.06 6.69
C THR A 433 -42.05 -21.33 7.15
N ILE A 434 -41.33 -22.46 7.22
CA ILE A 434 -41.90 -23.75 7.60
C ILE A 434 -42.25 -23.77 9.10
N SER A 435 -43.54 -23.94 9.42
CA SER A 435 -44.09 -23.86 10.78
C SER A 435 -43.37 -24.76 11.80
N TYR A 436 -43.11 -26.03 11.47
CA TYR A 436 -42.45 -26.93 12.42
C TYR A 436 -41.00 -26.52 12.73
N LYS A 437 -40.26 -25.95 11.75
CA LYS A 437 -38.90 -25.43 11.97
C LYS A 437 -38.96 -24.19 12.88
N LYS A 438 -39.92 -23.29 12.64
CA LYS A 438 -40.18 -22.08 13.43
C LYS A 438 -40.54 -22.40 14.89
N GLU A 439 -41.43 -23.36 15.14
CA GLU A 439 -41.76 -23.83 16.49
C GLU A 439 -40.57 -24.45 17.21
N LYS A 440 -39.80 -25.30 16.51
CA LYS A 440 -38.61 -25.95 17.08
C LYS A 440 -37.55 -24.92 17.47
N LEU A 441 -37.39 -23.84 16.70
CA LEU A 441 -36.54 -22.70 17.05
C LEU A 441 -37.04 -21.98 18.32
N SER A 442 -38.33 -21.67 18.40
CA SER A 442 -38.94 -21.05 19.60
C SER A 442 -38.76 -21.91 20.86
N LYS A 443 -38.97 -23.23 20.76
CA LYS A 443 -38.74 -24.20 21.85
C LYS A 443 -37.25 -24.26 22.26
N THR A 444 -36.34 -24.11 21.29
CA THR A 444 -34.88 -24.13 21.51
C THR A 444 -34.40 -22.86 22.24
N ILE A 445 -34.87 -21.67 21.86
CA ILE A 445 -34.48 -20.39 22.47
C ILE A 445 -34.89 -20.30 23.96
N LYS A 446 -35.98 -20.96 24.34
CA LYS A 446 -36.44 -21.04 25.74
C LYS A 446 -35.53 -21.87 26.64
N LYS A 447 -34.68 -22.76 26.09
CA LYS A 447 -33.74 -23.57 26.89
C LYS A 447 -32.50 -22.76 27.28
N ASN A 448 -32.07 -22.87 28.54
CA ASN A 448 -30.80 -22.32 28.98
C ASN A 448 -29.65 -23.20 28.46
N SER A 449 -28.94 -22.71 27.44
CA SER A 449 -27.81 -23.40 26.82
C SER A 449 -26.49 -22.64 27.07
N ASN A 450 -25.47 -23.36 27.52
CA ASN A 450 -24.17 -22.80 27.88
C ASN A 450 -23.23 -22.90 26.68
N THR A 451 -23.30 -21.93 25.78
CA THR A 451 -22.62 -22.01 24.48
C THR A 451 -21.26 -21.32 24.51
N ASN A 452 -20.19 -22.11 24.41
CA ASN A 452 -18.79 -21.69 24.32
C ASN A 452 -18.45 -20.99 22.99
N VAL A 453 -19.29 -20.06 22.52
CA VAL A 453 -19.23 -19.46 21.16
C VAL A 453 -18.65 -18.05 21.19
N ASP A 454 -19.20 -17.16 22.01
CA ASP A 454 -18.76 -15.77 22.14
C ASP A 454 -17.90 -15.59 23.41
N LEU A 455 -16.69 -16.14 23.39
CA LEU A 455 -15.75 -16.11 24.52
C LEU A 455 -14.62 -15.08 24.30
N LEU A 456 -14.05 -14.56 25.39
CA LEU A 456 -12.78 -13.82 25.36
C LEU A 456 -11.68 -14.71 26.01
N PRO A 457 -10.85 -15.40 25.21
CA PRO A 457 -9.77 -16.25 25.71
C PRO A 457 -8.63 -15.42 26.31
N ASN A 458 -7.64 -16.07 26.92
CA ASN A 458 -6.42 -15.45 27.47
C ASN A 458 -6.68 -14.25 28.39
N SER A 459 -7.73 -14.35 29.22
CA SER A 459 -8.27 -13.30 30.09
C SER A 459 -8.08 -13.57 31.59
N SER A 460 -7.46 -14.68 31.96
CA SER A 460 -7.24 -15.09 33.35
C SER A 460 -6.41 -14.08 34.15
N ASP A 461 -5.19 -13.81 33.70
CA ASP A 461 -4.27 -12.93 34.44
C ASP A 461 -4.73 -11.47 34.38
N PHE A 462 -5.41 -11.07 33.31
CA PHE A 462 -6.11 -9.79 33.23
C PHE A 462 -7.15 -9.63 34.34
N ILE A 463 -8.02 -10.62 34.55
CA ILE A 463 -9.05 -10.59 35.62
C ILE A 463 -8.40 -10.64 37.01
N LYS A 464 -7.35 -11.46 37.22
CA LYS A 464 -6.59 -11.47 38.48
C LYS A 464 -5.97 -10.11 38.79
N ASN A 465 -5.39 -9.45 37.78
CA ASN A 465 -4.69 -8.19 37.96
C ASN A 465 -5.66 -7.04 38.24
N ILE A 466 -6.81 -6.99 37.55
CA ILE A 466 -7.91 -6.09 37.91
C ILE A 466 -8.37 -6.32 39.35
N ARG A 467 -8.59 -7.59 39.71
CA ARG A 467 -9.05 -7.95 41.05
C ARG A 467 -8.10 -7.43 42.12
N LYS A 468 -6.79 -7.63 41.92
CA LYS A 468 -5.74 -7.12 42.80
C LYS A 468 -5.66 -5.58 42.80
N LYS A 469 -5.62 -4.94 41.61
CA LYS A 469 -5.51 -3.47 41.46
C LYS A 469 -6.63 -2.72 42.21
N HIS A 470 -7.85 -3.26 42.20
CA HIS A 470 -9.01 -2.64 42.83
C HIS A 470 -9.38 -3.26 44.19
N ASN A 471 -8.47 -4.03 44.82
CA ASN A 471 -8.69 -4.68 46.13
C ASN A 471 -10.00 -5.49 46.26
N LEU A 472 -10.43 -6.13 45.17
CA LEU A 472 -11.65 -6.93 45.12
C LEU A 472 -11.43 -8.40 45.50
N TYR A 473 -12.48 -9.03 45.99
CA TYR A 473 -12.58 -10.48 46.12
C TYR A 473 -13.17 -11.11 44.85
N GLN A 474 -13.02 -12.44 44.71
CA GLN A 474 -13.62 -13.16 43.58
C GLN A 474 -15.16 -13.10 43.60
N GLN A 475 -15.76 -12.85 44.76
CA GLN A 475 -17.21 -12.67 44.91
C GLN A 475 -17.69 -11.37 44.26
N ASP A 476 -16.94 -10.27 44.41
CA ASP A 476 -17.34 -8.96 43.92
C ASP A 476 -17.33 -8.91 42.38
N ILE A 477 -16.28 -9.45 41.76
CA ILE A 477 -16.25 -9.63 40.29
C ILE A 477 -17.39 -10.56 39.83
N ALA A 478 -17.73 -11.58 40.61
CA ALA A 478 -18.84 -12.47 40.29
C ALA A 478 -20.18 -11.72 40.30
N GLN A 479 -20.40 -10.84 41.28
CA GLN A 479 -21.57 -9.96 41.35
C GLN A 479 -21.61 -8.95 40.19
N ILE A 480 -20.50 -8.26 39.90
CA ILE A 480 -20.37 -7.30 38.79
C ILE A 480 -20.76 -7.92 37.44
N ILE A 481 -20.30 -9.14 37.14
CA ILE A 481 -20.59 -9.80 35.85
C ILE A 481 -21.86 -10.69 35.87
N GLY A 482 -22.52 -10.84 37.01
CA GLY A 482 -23.70 -11.69 37.20
C GLY A 482 -23.39 -13.19 37.07
N CYS A 483 -22.61 -13.74 37.98
CA CYS A 483 -22.32 -15.18 38.09
C CYS A 483 -21.87 -15.59 39.50
N ASN A 484 -21.58 -16.88 39.70
CA ASN A 484 -21.12 -17.42 40.99
C ASN A 484 -19.59 -17.30 41.11
N ARG A 485 -19.06 -17.11 42.33
CA ARG A 485 -17.61 -17.02 42.59
C ARG A 485 -16.78 -18.20 42.08
N SER A 486 -17.35 -19.41 42.03
CA SER A 486 -16.72 -20.57 41.40
C SER A 486 -16.43 -20.38 39.91
N TYR A 487 -17.25 -19.60 39.19
CA TYR A 487 -17.04 -19.23 37.79
C TYR A 487 -15.81 -18.32 37.61
N ILE A 488 -15.60 -17.36 38.53
CA ILE A 488 -14.40 -16.50 38.54
C ILE A 488 -13.15 -17.34 38.84
N SER A 489 -13.22 -18.19 39.86
CA SER A 489 -12.11 -19.12 40.17
C SER A 489 -11.76 -20.03 38.99
N MET A 490 -12.74 -20.53 38.23
CA MET A 490 -12.49 -21.28 36.99
C MET A 490 -11.78 -20.45 35.91
N ILE A 491 -12.06 -19.15 35.80
CA ILE A 491 -11.38 -18.26 34.85
C ILE A 491 -9.94 -17.99 35.30
N GLU A 492 -9.73 -17.60 36.57
CA GLU A 492 -8.39 -17.34 37.11
C GLU A 492 -7.48 -18.59 37.06
N ASN A 493 -8.06 -19.79 37.10
CA ASN A 493 -7.31 -21.04 36.93
C ASN A 493 -7.23 -21.54 35.47
N ASN A 494 -7.55 -20.70 34.48
CA ASN A 494 -7.57 -21.04 33.04
C ASN A 494 -8.46 -22.26 32.66
N LYS A 495 -9.32 -22.74 33.57
CA LYS A 495 -10.29 -23.83 33.34
C LYS A 495 -11.50 -23.36 32.52
N ARG A 496 -11.70 -22.06 32.36
CA ARG A 496 -12.83 -21.47 31.63
C ARG A 496 -12.48 -20.09 31.06
N HIS A 497 -13.14 -19.70 29.98
CA HIS A 497 -13.11 -18.32 29.48
C HIS A 497 -14.44 -17.60 29.75
N PRO A 498 -14.44 -16.30 30.06
CA PRO A 498 -15.64 -15.48 30.17
C PRO A 498 -16.32 -15.28 28.82
N SER A 499 -17.64 -15.12 28.81
CA SER A 499 -18.37 -14.69 27.62
C SER A 499 -18.22 -13.19 27.38
N LYS A 500 -18.35 -12.75 26.13
CA LYS A 500 -18.31 -11.33 25.78
C LYS A 500 -19.33 -10.48 26.55
N GLU A 501 -20.53 -11.01 26.83
CA GLU A 501 -21.54 -10.32 27.64
C GLU A 501 -21.05 -10.07 29.07
N LYS A 502 -20.40 -11.07 29.68
CA LYS A 502 -19.85 -10.94 31.04
C LYS A 502 -18.65 -9.99 31.06
N MET A 503 -17.77 -10.06 30.06
CA MET A 503 -16.68 -9.10 29.89
C MET A 503 -17.19 -7.69 29.61
N LEU A 504 -18.33 -7.52 28.93
CA LEU A 504 -18.94 -6.21 28.70
C LEU A 504 -19.45 -5.59 30.02
N LYS A 505 -20.01 -6.39 30.93
CA LYS A 505 -20.38 -5.92 32.28
C LYS A 505 -19.14 -5.50 33.07
N LEU A 506 -18.07 -6.30 33.03
CA LEU A 506 -16.79 -5.95 33.66
C LEU A 506 -16.18 -4.68 33.04
N ALA A 507 -16.18 -4.55 31.72
CA ALA A 507 -15.65 -3.39 30.99
C ALA A 507 -16.41 -2.11 31.32
N LYS A 508 -17.75 -2.16 31.38
CA LYS A 508 -18.57 -1.02 31.82
C LYS A 508 -18.26 -0.62 33.26
N TRP A 509 -18.14 -1.60 34.17
CA TRP A 509 -17.76 -1.32 35.55
C TRP A 509 -16.36 -0.70 35.63
N LEU A 510 -15.37 -1.24 34.89
CA LEU A 510 -14.01 -0.68 34.82
C LEU A 510 -14.01 0.76 34.33
N ILE A 511 -14.73 1.08 33.25
CA ILE A 511 -14.77 2.44 32.70
C ILE A 511 -15.40 3.44 33.66
N ASN A 512 -16.42 3.03 34.43
CA ASN A 512 -17.01 3.87 35.46
C ASN A 512 -16.05 4.17 36.64
N ASN A 513 -14.98 3.39 36.81
CA ASN A 513 -13.98 3.55 37.88
C ASN A 513 -12.62 4.05 37.37
N ASP A 514 -12.31 3.83 36.09
CA ASP A 514 -11.04 4.14 35.41
C ASP A 514 -11.33 4.22 33.89
N PRO A 515 -11.66 5.42 33.35
CA PRO A 515 -12.07 5.62 31.97
C PRO A 515 -11.07 5.15 30.91
N SER A 516 -9.79 5.02 31.26
CA SER A 516 -8.72 4.56 30.36
C SER A 516 -8.96 3.13 29.81
N ASN A 517 -9.77 2.33 30.49
CA ASN A 517 -10.04 0.92 30.13
C ASN A 517 -10.99 0.73 28.93
N TYR A 518 -11.37 1.80 28.22
CA TYR A 518 -12.26 1.73 27.05
C TYR A 518 -11.73 0.83 25.92
N ILE A 519 -10.42 0.60 25.84
CA ILE A 519 -9.78 -0.36 24.92
C ILE A 519 -10.39 -1.77 25.03
N LEU A 520 -10.81 -2.19 26.24
CA LEU A 520 -11.47 -3.48 26.45
C LEU A 520 -12.84 -3.56 25.76
N LEU A 521 -13.61 -2.46 25.68
CA LEU A 521 -14.86 -2.46 24.91
C LEU A 521 -14.60 -2.67 23.41
N ASN A 522 -13.56 -2.03 22.88
CA ASN A 522 -13.20 -2.16 21.48
C ASN A 522 -12.67 -3.57 21.16
N LEU A 523 -11.89 -4.17 22.08
CA LEU A 523 -11.46 -5.57 21.97
C LEU A 523 -12.63 -6.57 21.88
N LEU A 524 -13.77 -6.30 22.53
CA LEU A 524 -14.96 -7.16 22.46
C LEU A 524 -15.64 -7.14 21.07
N ASN A 525 -15.29 -6.19 20.20
CA ASN A 525 -15.70 -6.17 18.80
C ASN A 525 -14.98 -7.21 17.93
N PHE A 526 -13.88 -7.82 18.40
CA PHE A 526 -13.24 -8.94 17.70
C PHE A 526 -13.76 -10.28 18.22
N ASN A 527 -14.06 -11.20 17.31
CA ASN A 527 -14.16 -12.61 17.63
C ASN A 527 -12.76 -13.21 17.70
N PHE A 528 -12.53 -14.12 18.65
CA PHE A 528 -11.24 -14.79 18.80
C PHE A 528 -11.34 -16.26 18.43
N LYS A 529 -10.43 -16.72 17.58
CA LYS A 529 -10.49 -18.04 16.95
C LYS A 529 -9.17 -18.76 17.12
N LYS A 530 -9.21 -19.98 17.66
CA LYS A 530 -8.02 -20.75 18.00
C LYS A 530 -7.39 -21.34 16.74
N ILE A 531 -6.08 -21.23 16.59
CA ILE A 531 -5.34 -21.97 15.54
C ILE A 531 -5.37 -23.45 15.87
N VAL A 532 -5.86 -24.26 14.92
CA VAL A 532 -5.88 -25.73 14.99
C VAL A 532 -4.99 -26.39 13.96
N LYS A 533 -4.52 -25.66 12.94
CA LYS A 533 -3.56 -26.15 11.95
C LYS A 533 -2.72 -25.00 11.38
N ILE A 534 -1.46 -25.29 11.12
CA ILE A 534 -0.58 -24.46 10.28
C ILE A 534 0.04 -25.41 9.27
N GLN A 535 -0.01 -25.09 7.98
CA GLN A 535 0.56 -25.90 6.91
C GLN A 535 1.33 -25.04 5.92
N LYS A 536 2.62 -25.31 5.73
CA LYS A 536 3.35 -24.80 4.56
C LYS A 536 2.82 -25.54 3.32
N ILE A 537 2.40 -24.78 2.30
CA ILE A 537 1.92 -25.29 1.01
C ILE A 537 2.63 -24.53 -0.12
N LYS A 538 2.71 -25.13 -1.31
CA LYS A 538 3.18 -24.40 -2.50
C LYS A 538 2.13 -23.37 -2.90
N ASN A 539 2.58 -22.21 -3.38
CA ASN A 539 1.71 -21.23 -4.00
C ASN A 539 1.30 -21.73 -5.39
N GLU A 540 0.00 -21.70 -5.67
CA GLU A 540 -0.60 -22.15 -6.95
C GLU A 540 -0.69 -21.00 -7.97
N HIS A 541 -0.41 -19.76 -7.54
CA HIS A 541 -0.56 -18.53 -8.32
C HIS A 541 0.77 -17.78 -8.39
N ASP A 542 1.02 -17.04 -9.48
CA ASP A 542 2.31 -16.37 -9.69
C ASP A 542 2.66 -15.38 -8.56
N HIS A 543 1.64 -14.72 -7.99
CA HIS A 543 1.80 -13.57 -7.09
C HIS A 543 1.08 -13.74 -5.76
N VAL A 544 1.64 -13.02 -4.79
CA VAL A 544 1.07 -12.70 -3.50
C VAL A 544 0.85 -11.19 -3.43
N TYR A 545 -0.21 -10.76 -2.75
CA TYR A 545 -0.77 -9.42 -2.81
C TYR A 545 -0.90 -8.78 -1.42
N ASP A 546 -0.74 -7.46 -1.33
CA ASP A 546 -0.85 -6.72 -0.07
C ASP A 546 -1.46 -5.32 -0.26
N LEU A 547 -2.11 -4.79 0.77
CA LEU A 547 -2.83 -3.51 0.75
C LEU A 547 -2.29 -2.57 1.85
N SER A 548 -1.81 -1.39 1.46
CA SER A 548 -1.51 -0.31 2.42
C SER A 548 -2.77 0.52 2.71
N ILE A 549 -3.03 0.70 4.00
CA ILE A 549 -4.29 1.21 4.54
C ILE A 549 -4.06 2.49 5.33
N LYS A 550 -4.85 3.52 4.99
CA LYS A 550 -4.78 4.82 5.64
C LYS A 550 -4.84 4.70 7.17
N ASP A 551 -3.79 5.20 7.80
CA ASP A 551 -3.56 5.38 9.24
C ASP A 551 -3.29 4.09 10.06
N ASN A 552 -3.57 2.90 9.52
CA ASN A 552 -3.61 1.66 10.31
C ASN A 552 -2.66 0.55 9.82
N GLU A 553 -2.29 0.55 8.53
CA GLU A 553 -1.44 -0.45 7.84
C GLU A 553 -1.76 -1.93 8.20
N ASN A 554 -3.05 -2.22 8.39
CA ASN A 554 -3.63 -3.56 8.51
C ASN A 554 -5.03 -3.58 7.86
N PHE A 555 -5.46 -4.74 7.36
CA PHE A 555 -6.80 -4.93 6.77
C PHE A 555 -7.32 -6.35 6.99
N MET A 556 -8.63 -6.48 6.86
CA MET A 556 -9.38 -7.73 7.00
C MET A 556 -9.32 -8.59 5.72
N ALA A 557 -8.85 -9.83 5.81
CA ALA A 557 -8.77 -10.75 4.66
C ALA A 557 -8.98 -12.24 4.98
N GLY A 558 -9.12 -13.03 3.92
CA GLY A 558 -9.20 -14.48 3.90
C GLY A 558 -10.55 -15.07 4.33
N TYR A 559 -10.68 -16.39 4.26
CA TYR A 559 -11.89 -17.13 4.66
C TYR A 559 -12.10 -17.08 6.19
N GLY A 560 -12.40 -15.92 6.75
CA GLY A 560 -12.47 -15.73 8.20
C GLY A 560 -12.18 -14.32 8.71
N ASN A 561 -11.79 -13.38 7.85
CA ASN A 561 -11.69 -11.95 8.18
C ASN A 561 -10.57 -11.60 9.22
N ILE A 562 -9.29 -11.82 8.88
CA ILE A 562 -8.04 -11.74 9.72
C ILE A 562 -7.13 -10.53 9.32
N PHE A 563 -6.14 -10.07 10.14
CA PHE A 563 -5.36 -8.78 10.01
C PHE A 563 -3.77 -8.86 10.04
N VAL A 564 -2.99 -7.84 9.54
CA VAL A 564 -1.55 -7.90 9.01
C VAL A 564 -0.53 -6.70 9.31
N HIS A 565 0.80 -6.72 8.93
CA HIS A 565 1.89 -5.61 8.94
C HIS A 565 3.36 -5.96 8.40
N ASN A 566 4.42 -5.05 8.36
CA ASN A 566 5.79 -5.18 7.70
C ASN A 566 7.14 -4.56 8.34
N THR A 567 8.39 -4.82 7.79
CA THR A 567 9.88 -4.44 8.03
C THR A 567 10.76 -5.08 9.16
N PHE A 568 12.12 -5.25 9.06
CA PHE A 568 12.83 -6.01 10.13
C PHE A 568 14.36 -5.88 10.50
N THR A 569 15.34 -6.04 9.59
CA THR A 569 16.75 -6.34 10.03
C THR A 569 17.47 -5.20 10.77
N MET A 570 17.38 -3.96 10.28
CA MET A 570 18.05 -2.81 10.88
C MET A 570 17.59 -2.54 12.32
N ALA A 571 16.30 -2.77 12.59
CA ALA A 571 15.72 -2.59 13.92
C ALA A 571 16.34 -3.56 14.95
N HIS A 572 16.71 -4.78 14.55
CA HIS A 572 17.42 -5.69 15.45
C HIS A 572 18.81 -5.20 15.82
N THR A 573 19.55 -4.60 14.89
CA THR A 573 20.88 -4.03 15.19
C THR A 573 20.76 -2.85 16.16
N ILE A 574 19.84 -1.91 15.92
CA ILE A 574 19.62 -0.75 16.81
C ILE A 574 19.30 -1.19 18.25
N GLN A 575 18.42 -2.19 18.42
CA GLN A 575 18.02 -2.70 19.73
C GLN A 575 19.13 -3.43 20.50
N GLN A 576 20.19 -3.89 19.82
CA GLN A 576 21.33 -4.53 20.48
C GLN A 576 22.45 -3.51 20.77
N VAL A 577 22.63 -2.53 19.87
CA VAL A 577 23.70 -1.54 19.92
C VAL A 577 23.42 -0.37 20.88
N GLN A 578 22.15 -0.01 21.08
CA GLN A 578 21.72 0.99 22.07
C GLN A 578 22.22 2.45 21.86
N HIS A 579 22.80 2.78 20.71
CA HIS A 579 23.19 4.16 20.35
C HIS A 579 22.07 4.92 19.61
N PRO A 580 21.94 6.25 19.80
CA PRO A 580 21.09 7.09 18.96
C PRO A 580 21.43 6.84 17.49
N THR A 581 20.43 6.74 16.62
CA THR A 581 20.64 6.24 15.26
C THR A 581 20.15 7.23 14.21
N LEU A 582 21.00 7.55 13.23
CA LEU A 582 20.60 8.21 11.98
C LEU A 582 20.38 7.16 10.89
N VAL A 583 19.26 7.24 10.16
CA VAL A 583 19.01 6.43 8.97
C VAL A 583 18.88 7.34 7.76
N MET A 584 19.88 7.34 6.89
CA MET A 584 19.89 8.15 5.67
C MET A 584 19.35 7.39 4.46
N ALA A 585 18.45 8.02 3.70
CA ALA A 585 17.93 7.52 2.44
C ALA A 585 18.05 8.55 1.30
N HIS A 586 18.35 8.09 0.09
CA HIS A 586 18.57 8.97 -1.08
C HIS A 586 17.31 9.70 -1.59
N ASN A 587 16.10 9.32 -1.15
CA ASN A 587 14.84 9.93 -1.58
C ASN A 587 13.78 10.01 -0.47
N LYS A 588 12.83 10.96 -0.58
CA LYS A 588 11.78 11.22 0.43
C LYS A 588 10.80 10.03 0.60
N THR A 589 10.54 9.24 -0.44
CA THR A 589 9.60 8.10 -0.41
C THR A 589 10.13 6.97 0.47
N LEU A 590 11.39 6.58 0.24
CA LEU A 590 12.10 5.56 1.02
C LEU A 590 12.27 6.01 2.48
N ALA A 591 12.62 7.27 2.71
CA ALA A 591 12.67 7.84 4.06
C ALA A 591 11.32 7.75 4.79
N SER A 592 10.20 8.03 4.11
CA SER A 592 8.86 7.95 4.70
C SER A 592 8.41 6.51 5.02
N GLN A 593 8.82 5.54 4.18
CA GLN A 593 8.61 4.11 4.44
C GLN A 593 9.38 3.68 5.69
N LEU A 594 10.69 3.90 5.71
CA LEU A 594 11.56 3.56 6.85
C LEU A 594 11.09 4.23 8.15
N TYR A 595 10.70 5.52 8.13
CA TYR A 595 10.16 6.21 9.31
C TYR A 595 8.90 5.54 9.86
N SER A 596 7.94 5.20 8.99
CA SER A 596 6.70 4.54 9.39
C SER A 596 6.96 3.15 9.97
N GLU A 597 7.93 2.45 9.39
CA GLU A 597 8.36 1.12 9.79
C GLU A 597 9.07 1.16 11.16
N PHE A 598 10.11 1.98 11.34
CA PHE A 598 10.81 2.16 12.62
C PHE A 598 9.86 2.59 13.74
N LYS A 599 8.88 3.45 13.46
CA LYS A 599 7.86 3.86 14.44
C LYS A 599 6.95 2.70 14.86
N GLY A 600 6.76 1.70 14.01
CA GLY A 600 6.10 0.44 14.35
C GLY A 600 6.98 -0.48 15.20
N PHE A 601 8.30 -0.43 15.04
CA PHE A 601 9.26 -1.26 15.80
C PHE A 601 9.60 -0.72 17.18
N PHE A 602 9.70 0.60 17.31
CA PHE A 602 10.15 1.28 18.53
C PHE A 602 9.08 2.26 19.04
N PRO A 603 7.85 1.81 19.37
CA PRO A 603 6.76 2.70 19.76
C PRO A 603 6.97 3.36 21.14
N ASN A 604 7.91 2.83 21.94
CA ASN A 604 8.29 3.36 23.25
C ASN A 604 9.47 4.35 23.20
N ASN A 605 10.19 4.43 22.06
CA ASN A 605 11.34 5.30 21.87
C ASN A 605 11.01 6.45 20.89
N ARG A 606 11.93 7.39 20.71
CA ARG A 606 11.71 8.54 19.82
C ARG A 606 12.11 8.19 18.39
N VAL A 607 11.13 7.94 17.53
CA VAL A 607 11.33 7.84 16.08
C VAL A 607 10.90 9.14 15.42
N GLU A 608 11.87 9.83 14.83
CA GLU A 608 11.79 11.20 14.33
C GLU A 608 12.07 11.25 12.81
N TYR A 609 11.67 12.33 12.15
CA TYR A 609 11.70 12.45 10.67
C TYR A 609 12.33 13.76 10.21
N PHE A 610 13.39 13.69 9.41
CA PHE A 610 14.18 14.86 8.99
C PHE A 610 14.44 14.89 7.48
N VAL A 611 13.46 15.39 6.73
CA VAL A 611 13.60 15.65 5.29
C VAL A 611 13.50 17.15 5.00
N SER A 612 13.75 17.54 3.74
CA SER A 612 13.44 18.91 3.29
C SER A 612 11.95 19.19 3.49
N TYR A 613 11.66 20.25 4.24
CA TYR A 613 10.33 20.75 4.55
C TYR A 613 9.67 21.50 3.38
N TYR A 614 10.38 21.65 2.26
CA TYR A 614 9.81 22.23 1.06
C TYR A 614 9.03 21.20 0.25
N ASP A 615 7.75 21.50 -0.04
CA ASP A 615 6.92 20.72 -0.96
C ASP A 615 7.19 21.14 -2.42
N TYR A 616 7.38 22.45 -2.65
CA TYR A 616 8.03 23.02 -3.83
C TYR A 616 9.25 23.84 -3.41
N TYR A 617 10.34 23.75 -4.18
CA TYR A 617 11.56 24.54 -3.94
C TYR A 617 12.24 24.91 -5.24
N GLN A 618 12.26 26.20 -5.54
CA GLN A 618 13.05 26.82 -6.59
C GLN A 618 14.18 27.61 -5.93
N PRO A 619 15.45 27.19 -6.09
CA PRO A 619 16.56 27.89 -5.48
C PRO A 619 16.82 29.23 -6.21
N GLU A 620 17.21 30.23 -5.43
CA GLU A 620 17.76 31.48 -5.95
C GLU A 620 18.86 31.17 -6.98
N SER A 621 18.78 31.73 -8.18
CA SER A 621 19.76 31.47 -9.23
C SER A 621 19.81 32.62 -10.24
N TYR A 622 20.95 32.78 -10.89
CA TYR A 622 21.14 33.72 -11.98
C TYR A 622 21.73 32.97 -13.18
N ILE A 623 21.21 33.24 -14.37
CA ILE A 623 21.64 32.62 -15.62
C ILE A 623 22.25 33.72 -16.50
N PRO A 624 23.58 33.93 -16.47
CA PRO A 624 24.22 35.06 -17.14
C PRO A 624 23.96 35.12 -18.65
N SER A 625 23.93 33.96 -19.32
CA SER A 625 23.69 33.86 -20.76
C SER A 625 22.28 34.28 -21.22
N ARG A 626 21.40 34.65 -20.29
CA ARG A 626 20.02 35.11 -20.55
C ARG A 626 19.64 36.35 -19.74
N ASP A 627 20.57 36.90 -18.96
CA ASP A 627 20.33 37.91 -17.91
C ASP A 627 19.09 37.62 -17.05
N LEU A 628 18.88 36.35 -16.71
CA LEU A 628 17.69 35.90 -15.99
C LEU A 628 18.01 35.64 -14.52
N TYR A 629 17.56 36.54 -13.66
CA TYR A 629 17.49 36.31 -12.23
C TYR A 629 16.21 35.54 -11.88
N ILE A 630 16.38 34.49 -11.07
CA ILE A 630 15.34 33.59 -10.60
C ILE A 630 15.25 33.76 -9.09
N GLU A 631 14.15 34.33 -8.61
CA GLU A 631 13.89 34.44 -7.18
C GLU A 631 13.76 33.08 -6.48
N LYS A 632 14.09 33.08 -5.19
CA LYS A 632 13.78 31.97 -4.28
C LYS A 632 12.26 31.92 -4.07
N ASP A 633 11.63 30.94 -4.70
CA ASP A 633 10.24 30.56 -4.45
C ASP A 633 10.17 29.18 -3.79
N ALA A 634 9.36 29.05 -2.75
CA ALA A 634 9.34 27.85 -1.92
C ALA A 634 8.06 27.75 -1.08
N ASP A 635 7.44 26.57 -1.11
CA ASP A 635 6.27 26.24 -0.29
C ASP A 635 6.70 25.38 0.92
N ILE A 636 6.41 25.84 2.13
CA ILE A 636 6.86 25.25 3.40
C ILE A 636 5.75 24.37 3.98
N ASN A 637 6.07 23.09 4.20
CA ASN A 637 5.20 22.16 4.90
C ASN A 637 5.39 22.28 6.42
N PRO A 638 4.45 22.88 7.17
CA PRO A 638 4.62 23.15 8.59
C PRO A 638 4.69 21.87 9.43
N LYS A 639 4.12 20.75 8.96
CA LYS A 639 4.21 19.47 9.68
C LYS A 639 5.61 18.86 9.56
N ILE A 640 6.27 18.99 8.41
CA ILE A 640 7.66 18.55 8.26
C ILE A 640 8.60 19.47 9.05
N GLU A 641 8.36 20.77 9.08
CA GLU A 641 9.13 21.71 9.92
C GLU A 641 9.03 21.36 11.41
N GLN A 642 7.81 21.11 11.93
CA GLN A 642 7.60 20.62 13.29
C GLN A 642 8.35 19.31 13.56
N MET A 643 8.32 18.33 12.64
CA MET A 643 9.04 17.06 12.79
C MET A 643 10.56 17.24 12.83
N ARG A 644 11.10 18.23 12.11
CA ARG A 644 12.53 18.56 12.17
C ARG A 644 12.94 19.17 13.52
N LEU A 645 12.12 20.09 14.05
CA LEU A 645 12.30 20.66 15.39
C LEU A 645 12.17 19.57 16.47
N SER A 646 11.26 18.62 16.28
CA SER A 646 11.10 17.45 17.15
C SER A 646 12.33 16.54 17.13
N ALA A 647 12.96 16.34 15.97
CA ALA A 647 14.21 15.59 15.84
C ALA A 647 15.37 16.26 16.60
N THR A 648 15.61 17.56 16.39
CA THR A 648 16.71 18.29 17.03
C THR A 648 16.52 18.46 18.54
N ALA A 649 15.29 18.74 19.00
CA ALA A 649 14.96 18.76 20.42
C ALA A 649 15.10 17.37 21.08
N SER A 650 14.71 16.29 20.38
CA SER A 650 14.85 14.92 20.89
C SER A 650 16.31 14.53 21.05
N LEU A 651 17.18 14.83 20.07
CA LEU A 651 18.61 14.52 20.15
C LEU A 651 19.33 15.22 21.31
N LEU A 652 18.93 16.45 21.66
CA LEU A 652 19.52 17.19 22.78
C LEU A 652 18.98 16.79 24.16
N SER A 653 17.86 16.08 24.23
CA SER A 653 17.16 15.71 25.47
C SER A 653 17.18 14.22 25.80
N ARG A 654 17.40 13.33 24.80
CA ARG A 654 17.28 11.88 24.95
C ARG A 654 18.33 11.12 24.13
N LYS A 655 18.64 9.90 24.58
CA LYS A 655 19.54 8.96 23.86
C LYS A 655 18.79 7.97 22.95
N ASP A 656 17.54 7.65 23.27
CA ASP A 656 16.74 6.67 22.54
C ASP A 656 16.02 7.28 21.33
N VAL A 657 16.81 7.89 20.44
CA VAL A 657 16.34 8.62 19.26
C VAL A 657 16.80 7.93 17.97
N ILE A 658 15.85 7.59 17.09
CA ILE A 658 16.10 7.19 15.70
C ILE A 658 15.61 8.33 14.81
N VAL A 659 16.49 8.97 14.05
CA VAL A 659 16.10 9.97 13.05
C VAL A 659 16.18 9.36 11.66
N VAL A 660 15.07 9.31 10.94
CA VAL A 660 15.06 8.90 9.52
C VAL A 660 15.12 10.15 8.66
N ALA A 661 16.16 10.26 7.82
CA ALA A 661 16.50 11.49 7.13
C ALA A 661 16.80 11.29 5.63
N SER A 662 16.66 12.37 4.87
CA SER A 662 17.26 12.44 3.52
C SER A 662 18.63 13.14 3.58
N VAL A 663 19.23 13.43 2.42
CA VAL A 663 20.38 14.34 2.32
C VAL A 663 20.13 15.75 2.92
N SER A 664 18.91 16.07 3.36
CA SER A 664 18.70 17.26 4.18
C SER A 664 19.48 17.25 5.50
N ALA A 665 19.96 16.10 5.99
CA ALA A 665 20.75 16.00 7.23
C ALA A 665 22.10 16.75 7.14
N ILE A 666 22.69 16.85 5.94
CA ILE A 666 23.99 17.52 5.72
C ILE A 666 23.86 19.01 5.35
N TYR A 667 22.65 19.57 5.33
CA TYR A 667 22.42 20.99 5.08
C TYR A 667 22.45 21.81 6.38
N SER A 668 22.72 23.11 6.24
CA SER A 668 22.74 24.08 7.33
C SER A 668 21.54 23.94 8.27
N ALA A 669 21.84 23.81 9.56
CA ALA A 669 20.92 23.91 10.68
C ALA A 669 21.45 24.97 11.66
N GLY A 670 20.72 25.22 12.74
CA GLY A 670 21.19 26.09 13.80
C GLY A 670 22.46 25.55 14.49
N ASN A 671 23.22 26.44 15.11
CA ASN A 671 24.29 26.03 16.02
C ASN A 671 23.67 25.32 17.24
N PRO A 672 23.96 24.02 17.49
CA PRO A 672 23.35 23.28 18.59
C PRO A 672 23.75 23.85 19.97
N LYS A 673 24.90 24.53 20.08
CA LYS A 673 25.30 25.21 21.32
C LYS A 673 24.46 26.44 21.60
N ASP A 674 24.15 27.24 20.58
CA ASP A 674 23.30 28.43 20.75
C ASP A 674 21.82 28.01 20.95
N TYR A 675 21.37 26.99 20.21
CA TYR A 675 20.04 26.39 20.38
C TYR A 675 19.82 25.84 21.80
N LYS A 676 20.89 25.34 22.46
CA LYS A 676 20.88 24.91 23.87
C LYS A 676 21.22 26.03 24.88
N LYS A 677 21.96 27.08 24.51
CA LYS A 677 22.16 28.27 25.38
C LYS A 677 20.85 29.04 25.54
N LEU A 678 20.05 29.12 24.47
CA LEU A 678 18.79 29.85 24.45
C LEU A 678 17.58 29.04 24.94
N SER A 679 17.69 27.71 25.11
CA SER A 679 16.59 26.92 25.68
C SER A 679 16.37 27.23 27.17
N PHE A 680 15.10 27.33 27.56
CA PHE A 680 14.69 27.74 28.90
C PHE A 680 14.35 26.53 29.77
N GLU A 681 15.04 26.40 30.90
CA GLU A 681 14.76 25.38 31.91
C GLU A 681 13.77 25.93 32.94
N ILE A 682 12.60 25.32 33.01
CA ILE A 682 11.46 25.76 33.81
C ILE A 682 11.32 24.81 34.99
N ASN A 683 11.72 25.24 36.18
CA ASN A 683 11.67 24.43 37.40
C ASN A 683 10.50 24.86 38.30
N LYS A 684 9.78 23.89 38.87
CA LYS A 684 8.80 24.15 39.94
C LYS A 684 9.53 24.69 41.18
N HIS A 685 8.95 25.67 41.86
CA HIS A 685 9.58 26.45 42.94
C HIS A 685 10.76 27.34 42.52
N ALA A 686 10.96 27.59 41.22
CA ALA A 686 11.90 28.63 40.79
C ALA A 686 11.33 30.03 41.10
N HIS A 687 12.14 30.89 41.71
CA HIS A 687 11.81 32.30 41.86
C HIS A 687 12.19 33.06 40.58
N ILE A 688 11.18 33.41 39.79
CA ILE A 688 11.30 34.15 38.52
C ILE A 688 9.99 34.88 38.26
N SER A 689 10.07 36.15 37.85
CA SER A 689 8.89 36.96 37.58
C SER A 689 8.22 36.58 36.25
N ARG A 690 6.93 36.91 36.15
CA ARG A 690 6.16 36.68 34.92
C ARG A 690 6.76 37.38 33.69
N ASN A 691 7.39 38.55 33.87
CA ASN A 691 7.94 39.33 32.77
C ASN A 691 9.25 38.70 32.24
N GLU A 692 10.12 38.20 33.12
CA GLU A 692 11.35 37.50 32.72
C GLU A 692 11.04 36.22 31.92
N ILE A 693 9.99 35.47 32.29
CA ILE A 693 9.52 34.32 31.49
C ILE A 693 9.08 34.76 30.09
N ILE A 694 8.36 35.87 29.96
CA ILE A 694 7.90 36.41 28.67
C ILE A 694 9.09 36.83 27.79
N GLU A 695 10.10 37.45 28.39
CA GLU A 695 11.34 37.86 27.71
C GLU A 695 12.12 36.63 27.20
N HIS A 696 12.30 35.60 28.02
CA HIS A 696 12.87 34.32 27.59
C HIS A 696 12.12 33.71 26.40
N LEU A 697 10.78 33.74 26.39
CA LEU A 697 9.97 33.22 25.29
C LEU A 697 10.18 33.99 23.99
N ILE A 698 10.22 35.32 24.05
CA ILE A 698 10.47 36.19 22.88
C ILE A 698 11.88 35.94 22.32
N ASN A 699 12.89 35.87 23.19
CA ASN A 699 14.28 35.58 22.80
C ASN A 699 14.44 34.19 22.16
N MET A 700 13.63 33.21 22.57
CA MET A 700 13.49 31.90 21.93
C MET A 700 12.66 31.90 20.63
N GLN A 701 12.26 33.06 20.11
CA GLN A 701 11.44 33.25 18.90
C GLN A 701 9.99 32.74 19.02
N TYR A 702 9.41 32.71 20.23
CA TYR A 702 7.99 32.43 20.41
C TYR A 702 7.15 33.71 20.23
N GLU A 703 6.05 33.63 19.49
CA GLU A 703 5.14 34.75 19.27
C GLU A 703 4.05 34.81 20.35
N ARG A 704 3.82 35.98 20.95
CA ARG A 704 2.66 36.17 21.84
C ARG A 704 1.36 36.25 21.02
N ASN A 705 0.40 35.40 21.31
CA ASN A 705 -0.92 35.42 20.68
C ASN A 705 -2.01 34.95 21.66
N ASP A 706 -2.66 35.92 22.32
CA ASP A 706 -3.65 35.64 23.37
C ASP A 706 -4.97 35.02 22.83
N LEU A 707 -5.23 35.14 21.52
CA LEU A 707 -6.41 34.60 20.84
C LEU A 707 -6.21 33.17 20.32
N ALA A 708 -5.10 32.89 19.65
CA ALA A 708 -4.89 31.68 18.86
C ALA A 708 -3.55 30.98 19.16
N LEU A 709 -3.59 30.00 20.05
CA LEU A 709 -2.43 29.15 20.39
C LEU A 709 -2.09 28.17 19.25
N GLN A 710 -0.95 28.42 18.59
CA GLN A 710 -0.37 27.59 17.53
C GLN A 710 1.08 27.23 17.90
N GLN A 711 1.70 26.27 17.21
CA GLN A 711 3.09 25.89 17.52
C GLN A 711 4.01 27.12 17.45
N GLY A 712 4.92 27.26 18.42
CA GLY A 712 5.80 28.44 18.51
C GLY A 712 5.09 29.69 19.07
N ARG A 713 3.93 29.54 19.73
CA ARG A 713 3.19 30.67 20.34
C ARG A 713 2.87 30.48 21.81
N PHE A 714 2.69 31.59 22.52
CA PHE A 714 2.27 31.62 23.92
C PHE A 714 1.20 32.69 24.19
N ARG A 715 0.54 32.59 25.35
CA ARG A 715 -0.39 33.61 25.87
C ARG A 715 -0.25 33.78 27.38
N VAL A 716 -0.75 34.90 27.88
CA VAL A 716 -0.73 35.23 29.31
C VAL A 716 -2.14 35.53 29.82
N LYS A 717 -2.54 34.91 30.93
CA LYS A 717 -3.85 35.08 31.57
C LYS A 717 -3.71 35.16 33.09
N GLY A 718 -3.61 36.38 33.62
CA GLY A 718 -3.30 36.59 35.04
C GLY A 718 -1.93 36.02 35.37
N ASP A 719 -1.89 35.08 36.29
CA ASP A 719 -0.67 34.42 36.77
C ASP A 719 -0.40 33.09 36.03
N VAL A 720 -1.08 32.87 34.90
CA VAL A 720 -0.94 31.68 34.06
C VAL A 720 -0.33 32.03 32.70
N ILE A 721 0.73 31.31 32.33
CA ILE A 721 1.33 31.37 31.00
C ILE A 721 1.07 30.03 30.30
N ASP A 722 0.41 30.06 29.12
CA ASP A 722 0.20 28.89 28.27
C ASP A 722 1.11 28.99 27.04
N ILE A 723 1.96 27.99 26.79
CA ILE A 723 2.91 27.92 25.68
C ILE A 723 2.62 26.69 24.82
N VAL A 724 2.71 26.76 23.49
CA VAL A 724 2.75 25.59 22.61
C VAL A 724 4.17 25.45 22.05
N PRO A 725 4.98 24.50 22.54
CA PRO A 725 6.33 24.26 22.03
C PRO A 725 6.31 24.03 20.51
N ALA A 726 7.27 24.59 19.78
CA ALA A 726 7.26 24.53 18.30
C ALA A 726 7.36 23.09 17.74
N TYR A 727 7.83 22.15 18.56
CA TYR A 727 7.99 20.72 18.29
C TYR A 727 6.88 19.83 18.89
N SER A 728 5.85 20.41 19.52
CA SER A 728 4.73 19.69 20.15
C SER A 728 3.37 20.15 19.62
N ASP A 729 2.33 19.33 19.81
CA ASP A 729 0.93 19.69 19.54
C ASP A 729 0.16 20.04 20.83
N ASN A 730 0.76 19.85 22.02
CA ASN A 730 0.16 20.11 23.35
C ASN A 730 0.54 21.48 23.91
N ILE A 731 -0.17 21.92 24.97
CA ILE A 731 0.08 23.17 25.68
C ILE A 731 0.89 22.86 26.95
N ILE A 732 1.97 23.60 27.20
CA ILE A 732 2.65 23.64 28.49
C ILE A 732 2.12 24.85 29.25
N ARG A 733 1.49 24.61 30.40
CA ARG A 733 0.97 25.63 31.30
C ARG A 733 1.91 25.82 32.48
N ILE A 734 2.27 27.07 32.75
CA ILE A 734 3.02 27.51 33.93
C ILE A 734 2.05 28.32 34.79
N GLU A 735 1.88 27.94 36.05
CA GLU A 735 1.06 28.64 37.05
C GLU A 735 1.99 29.27 38.08
N LEU A 736 1.88 30.59 38.28
CA LEU A 736 2.72 31.39 39.18
C LEU A 736 1.95 31.77 40.45
N PHE A 737 2.67 31.99 41.55
CA PHE A 737 2.19 32.65 42.76
C PHE A 737 3.17 33.76 43.14
N GLY A 738 2.82 35.01 42.82
CA GLY A 738 3.79 36.11 42.83
C GLY A 738 4.91 35.83 41.82
N ASP A 739 6.16 35.86 42.29
CA ASP A 739 7.36 35.55 41.49
C ASP A 739 7.88 34.12 41.75
N GLU A 740 7.02 33.15 42.10
CA GLU A 740 7.37 31.73 42.21
C GLU A 740 6.54 30.84 41.25
N ILE A 741 7.17 29.89 40.57
CA ILE A 741 6.47 28.88 39.75
C ILE A 741 5.83 27.82 40.65
N GLU A 742 4.51 27.89 40.85
CA GLU A 742 3.75 26.95 41.68
C GLU A 742 3.55 25.60 40.98
N LYS A 743 3.20 25.58 39.68
CA LYS A 743 2.95 24.33 38.92
C LYS A 743 3.33 24.43 37.45
N ILE A 744 3.73 23.29 36.87
CA ILE A 744 3.99 23.12 35.43
C ILE A 744 3.18 21.93 34.94
N LYS A 745 2.28 22.11 33.97
CA LYS A 745 1.35 21.08 33.49
C LYS A 745 1.40 20.94 31.98
N GLU A 746 1.35 19.71 31.46
CA GLU A 746 1.00 19.48 30.06
C GLU A 746 -0.51 19.37 29.92
N LEU A 747 -1.11 20.16 29.02
CA LEU A 747 -2.53 20.12 28.70
C LEU A 747 -2.76 19.69 27.26
N ASN A 748 -3.79 18.89 27.04
CA ASN A 748 -4.25 18.58 25.69
C ASN A 748 -4.78 19.87 25.02
N LYS A 749 -4.22 20.22 23.86
CA LYS A 749 -4.58 21.45 23.15
C LYS A 749 -6.05 21.53 22.71
N VAL A 750 -6.72 20.39 22.53
CA VAL A 750 -8.12 20.31 22.07
C VAL A 750 -9.10 20.22 23.23
N THR A 751 -8.82 19.38 24.24
CA THR A 751 -9.76 19.16 25.36
C THR A 751 -9.49 20.03 26.57
N GLY A 752 -8.27 20.54 26.74
CA GLY A 752 -7.82 21.27 27.92
C GLY A 752 -7.50 20.39 29.14
N ASP A 753 -7.68 19.07 29.02
CA ASP A 753 -7.39 18.11 30.10
C ASP A 753 -5.90 18.12 30.43
N VAL A 754 -5.57 18.01 31.73
CA VAL A 754 -4.19 17.76 32.19
C VAL A 754 -3.77 16.37 31.73
N ILE A 755 -2.70 16.30 30.94
CA ILE A 755 -2.04 15.07 30.51
C ILE A 755 -1.05 14.62 31.58
N ASP A 756 -0.23 15.54 32.09
CA ASP A 756 0.79 15.28 33.11
C ASP A 756 1.11 16.56 33.91
N GLU A 757 1.73 16.42 35.10
CA GLU A 757 2.29 17.52 35.88
C GLU A 757 3.81 17.31 36.07
N PHE A 758 4.60 18.30 35.68
CA PHE A 758 6.06 18.20 35.67
C PHE A 758 6.70 18.90 36.88
N SER A 759 7.74 18.28 37.42
CA SER A 759 8.64 18.93 38.38
C SER A 759 9.57 19.95 37.69
N TYR A 760 9.94 19.67 36.43
CA TYR A 760 10.69 20.56 35.57
C TYR A 760 10.32 20.33 34.10
N PHE A 761 10.44 21.36 33.25
CA PHE A 761 10.24 21.26 31.81
C PHE A 761 11.34 22.01 31.06
N TYR A 762 11.84 21.44 29.96
CA TYR A 762 12.92 22.03 29.16
C TYR A 762 12.37 22.50 27.81
N LEU A 763 12.29 23.81 27.62
CA LEU A 763 11.69 24.44 26.43
C LEU A 763 12.77 24.84 25.42
N PHE A 764 12.76 24.22 24.25
CA PHE A 764 13.68 24.56 23.16
C PHE A 764 13.16 25.71 22.28
N PRO A 765 14.06 26.47 21.61
CA PRO A 765 13.68 27.59 20.74
C PRO A 765 12.78 27.19 19.57
N ALA A 766 11.92 28.13 19.13
CA ALA A 766 10.86 27.89 18.15
C ALA A 766 11.36 27.74 16.70
N LYS A 767 12.56 28.22 16.39
CA LYS A 767 13.21 28.14 15.08
C LYS A 767 14.60 27.53 15.23
N HIS A 768 15.10 26.85 14.18
CA HIS A 768 16.46 26.31 14.19
C HIS A 768 17.52 27.42 14.22
N PHE A 769 17.35 28.46 13.41
CA PHE A 769 18.24 29.62 13.39
C PHE A 769 17.78 30.64 14.44
N VAL A 770 18.48 30.63 15.57
CA VAL A 770 18.33 31.58 16.68
C VAL A 770 19.69 32.12 17.06
N ILE A 771 19.77 33.45 17.25
CA ILE A 771 21.01 34.19 17.39
C ILE A 771 20.92 35.00 18.69
N PRO A 772 21.81 34.79 19.67
CA PRO A 772 21.86 35.63 20.86
C PRO A 772 22.20 37.08 20.48
N GLU A 773 21.60 38.06 21.15
CA GLU A 773 21.80 39.50 20.86
C GLU A 773 23.29 39.90 20.87
N GLU A 774 24.06 39.38 21.84
CA GLU A 774 25.53 39.49 21.95
C GLU A 774 26.31 39.19 20.64
N LYS A 775 25.72 38.39 19.73
CA LYS A 775 26.32 38.03 18.44
C LYS A 775 25.77 38.84 17.27
N ARG A 776 24.58 39.44 17.39
CA ARG A 776 23.91 40.15 16.30
C ARG A 776 24.71 41.38 15.87
N ASP A 777 25.07 42.23 16.82
CA ASP A 777 25.69 43.53 16.52
C ASP A 777 27.09 43.35 15.91
N TYR A 778 27.88 42.39 16.44
CA TYR A 778 29.15 41.97 15.82
C TYR A 778 28.97 41.43 14.39
N ALA A 779 27.93 40.62 14.17
CA ALA A 779 27.67 40.04 12.85
C ALA A 779 27.31 41.12 11.84
N ILE A 780 26.49 42.12 12.21
CA ILE A 780 26.14 43.26 11.37
C ILE A 780 27.39 44.04 10.95
N GLU A 781 28.25 44.43 11.90
CA GLU A 781 29.49 45.16 11.57
C GLU A 781 30.42 44.33 10.68
N SER A 782 30.51 43.02 10.92
CA SER A 782 31.27 42.11 10.07
C SER A 782 30.67 41.94 8.65
N ILE A 783 29.35 42.07 8.47
CA ILE A 783 28.69 42.09 7.16
C ILE A 783 28.95 43.42 6.45
N LYS A 784 28.88 44.55 7.17
CA LYS A 784 29.23 45.89 6.63
C LYS A 784 30.68 45.91 6.12
N GLN A 785 31.61 45.33 6.88
CA GLN A 785 33.01 45.20 6.46
C GLN A 785 33.18 44.33 5.20
N GLU A 786 32.61 43.11 5.15
CA GLU A 786 32.71 42.27 3.95
C GLU A 786 32.05 42.94 2.73
N LEU A 787 30.98 43.71 2.93
CA LEU A 787 30.34 44.49 1.89
C LEU A 787 31.32 45.53 1.32
N GLU A 788 31.94 46.38 2.14
CA GLU A 788 32.89 47.39 1.67
C GLU A 788 34.09 46.77 0.93
N GLU A 789 34.67 45.68 1.47
CA GLU A 789 35.74 44.92 0.82
C GLU A 789 35.31 44.35 -0.54
N THR A 790 34.10 43.78 -0.63
CA THR A 790 33.57 43.18 -1.86
C THR A 790 33.24 44.24 -2.92
N LEU A 791 32.64 45.37 -2.53
CA LEU A 791 32.22 46.44 -3.46
C LEU A 791 33.39 47.06 -4.24
N SER A 792 34.59 47.03 -3.68
CA SER A 792 35.82 47.52 -4.34
C SER A 792 36.29 46.66 -5.51
N ASN A 793 35.82 45.41 -5.60
CA ASN A 793 36.25 44.40 -6.57
C ASN A 793 35.16 44.04 -7.61
N LEU A 794 34.07 44.82 -7.68
CA LEU A 794 32.93 44.59 -8.58
C LEU A 794 32.70 45.75 -9.54
N ASP A 795 32.22 45.42 -10.74
CA ASP A 795 31.75 46.39 -11.72
C ASP A 795 30.55 47.21 -11.20
N MET A 796 30.32 48.38 -11.80
CA MET A 796 29.41 49.41 -11.28
C MET A 796 27.96 48.91 -11.04
N ILE A 797 27.45 48.02 -11.89
CA ILE A 797 26.07 47.51 -11.82
C ILE A 797 25.96 46.47 -10.69
N GLU A 798 26.90 45.54 -10.64
CA GLU A 798 27.03 44.47 -9.63
C GLU A 798 27.25 45.07 -8.24
N SER A 799 28.11 46.09 -8.14
CA SER A 799 28.40 46.83 -6.92
C SER A 799 27.15 47.57 -6.40
N HIS A 800 26.41 48.27 -7.29
CA HIS A 800 25.15 48.92 -6.91
C HIS A 800 24.08 47.92 -6.42
N ARG A 801 23.89 46.82 -7.17
CA ARG A 801 22.97 45.73 -6.86
C ARG A 801 23.26 45.09 -5.50
N LEU A 802 24.52 44.78 -5.23
CA LEU A 802 24.97 44.17 -3.98
C LEU A 802 24.78 45.12 -2.79
N LYS A 803 25.14 46.40 -2.96
CA LYS A 803 25.01 47.42 -1.91
C LYS A 803 23.56 47.64 -1.48
N GLN A 804 22.65 47.87 -2.44
CA GLN A 804 21.23 48.08 -2.12
C GLN A 804 20.65 46.88 -1.35
N ARG A 805 20.92 45.66 -1.82
CA ARG A 805 20.35 44.45 -1.24
C ARG A 805 20.90 44.13 0.14
N THR A 806 22.20 44.30 0.35
CA THR A 806 22.85 43.99 1.62
C THR A 806 22.47 44.99 2.71
N LEU A 807 22.36 46.28 2.38
CA LEU A 807 21.91 47.30 3.33
C LEU A 807 20.45 47.08 3.76
N TYR A 808 19.57 46.72 2.83
CA TYR A 808 18.18 46.35 3.16
C TYR A 808 18.11 45.08 4.03
N ASP A 809 18.93 44.06 3.73
CA ASP A 809 19.01 42.85 4.57
C ASP A 809 19.53 43.19 5.99
N ILE A 810 20.45 44.16 6.16
CA ILE A 810 20.94 44.64 7.46
C ILE A 810 19.86 45.40 8.23
N GLU A 811 19.18 46.37 7.60
CA GLU A 811 18.10 47.16 8.21
C GLU A 811 17.00 46.26 8.78
N MET A 812 16.63 45.21 8.03
CA MET A 812 15.67 44.19 8.49
C MET A 812 16.19 43.36 9.68
N ILE A 813 17.50 43.07 9.76
CA ILE A 813 18.12 42.36 10.91
C ILE A 813 18.19 43.28 12.15
N GLU A 814 18.50 44.56 11.98
CA GLU A 814 18.55 45.55 13.07
C GLU A 814 17.15 45.74 13.69
N GLU A 815 16.13 46.00 12.86
CA GLU A 815 14.75 46.26 13.29
C GLU A 815 13.98 45.02 13.78
N THR A 816 14.12 43.87 13.09
CA THR A 816 13.25 42.69 13.34
C THR A 816 14.00 41.43 13.78
N GLY A 817 15.33 41.45 13.84
CA GLY A 817 16.16 40.28 14.11
C GLY A 817 16.19 39.25 12.97
N PHE A 818 15.58 39.52 11.81
CA PHE A 818 15.40 38.56 10.73
C PHE A 818 15.34 39.22 9.33
N CYS A 819 15.82 38.54 8.29
CA CYS A 819 15.65 38.96 6.89
C CYS A 819 15.40 37.78 5.94
N LYS A 820 14.82 38.04 4.75
CA LYS A 820 14.51 36.99 3.75
C LYS A 820 15.79 36.48 3.09
N GLY A 821 16.31 35.37 3.62
CA GLY A 821 17.57 34.78 3.17
C GLY A 821 18.72 34.89 4.18
N ILE A 822 18.39 35.19 5.46
CA ILE A 822 19.35 35.30 6.57
C ILE A 822 20.34 34.14 6.67
N GLU A 823 19.98 32.95 6.19
CA GLU A 823 20.88 31.79 6.14
C GLU A 823 22.19 32.08 5.40
N ASN A 824 22.19 32.99 4.42
CA ASN A 824 23.39 33.35 3.66
C ASN A 824 24.43 34.13 4.48
N TYR A 825 24.02 34.78 5.58
CA TYR A 825 24.90 35.49 6.50
C TYR A 825 25.31 34.62 7.71
N SER A 826 24.90 33.34 7.77
CA SER A 826 25.13 32.43 8.90
C SER A 826 26.57 32.41 9.43
N ARG A 827 27.57 32.52 8.55
CA ARG A 827 28.99 32.60 8.94
C ARG A 827 29.27 33.73 9.94
N HIS A 828 28.71 34.92 9.72
CA HIS A 828 28.94 36.10 10.56
C HIS A 828 28.32 35.90 11.95
N PHE A 829 27.09 35.38 12.01
CA PHE A 829 26.40 35.08 13.27
C PHE A 829 27.11 33.99 14.09
N ASP A 830 27.60 32.93 13.43
CA ASP A 830 28.37 31.87 14.09
C ASP A 830 29.79 32.31 14.49
N ARG A 831 30.26 33.47 13.99
CA ARG A 831 31.67 33.93 14.02
C ARG A 831 32.65 32.88 13.43
N ARG A 832 32.19 32.16 12.41
CA ARG A 832 32.99 31.19 11.64
C ARG A 832 34.00 31.90 10.74
N LYS A 833 35.15 31.27 10.49
CA LYS A 833 36.11 31.75 9.48
C LYS A 833 35.58 31.46 8.07
N PRO A 834 35.97 32.23 7.05
CA PRO A 834 35.68 31.89 5.65
C PRO A 834 36.13 30.46 5.33
N GLY A 835 35.26 29.68 4.71
CA GLY A 835 35.48 28.27 4.39
C GLY A 835 35.07 27.26 5.49
N ASP A 836 34.91 27.67 6.76
CA ASP A 836 34.51 26.76 7.85
C ASP A 836 33.17 26.08 7.57
N LYS A 837 33.03 24.80 7.92
CA LYS A 837 31.77 24.06 7.78
C LYS A 837 30.61 24.77 8.52
N PRO A 838 29.40 24.77 7.98
CA PRO A 838 28.21 25.13 8.76
C PRO A 838 27.85 24.03 9.77
N PHE A 839 26.99 24.38 10.73
CA PHE A 839 26.32 23.40 11.58
C PHE A 839 25.21 22.70 10.80
N CYS A 840 24.96 21.42 11.08
CA CYS A 840 23.95 20.59 10.41
C CYS A 840 23.31 19.62 11.41
N LEU A 841 22.40 18.74 10.97
CA LEU A 841 21.76 17.75 11.87
C LEU A 841 22.81 16.87 12.58
N LEU A 842 23.91 16.55 11.92
CA LEU A 842 24.95 15.68 12.48
C LEU A 842 25.64 16.30 13.70
N ASP A 843 25.66 17.63 13.83
CA ASP A 843 26.19 18.32 15.01
C ASP A 843 25.26 18.24 16.24
N TYR A 844 24.02 17.79 16.08
CA TYR A 844 23.08 17.54 17.18
C TYR A 844 23.18 16.12 17.73
N PHE A 845 23.80 15.18 17.01
CA PHE A 845 24.04 13.83 17.51
C PHE A 845 25.23 13.81 18.50
N PRO A 846 25.19 12.95 19.54
CA PRO A 846 26.37 12.72 20.37
C PRO A 846 27.44 11.94 19.59
N PRO A 847 28.72 11.98 19.99
CA PRO A 847 29.84 11.42 19.22
C PRO A 847 29.77 9.92 18.92
N ASP A 848 29.01 9.16 19.73
CA ASP A 848 28.85 7.71 19.70
C ASP A 848 27.66 7.22 18.85
N PHE A 849 26.96 8.10 18.14
CA PHE A 849 25.77 7.72 17.37
C PHE A 849 26.04 6.72 16.23
N LEU A 850 25.05 5.87 15.95
CA LEU A 850 25.07 4.90 14.85
C LEU A 850 24.49 5.52 13.57
N MET A 851 25.11 5.29 12.42
CA MET A 851 24.60 5.76 11.12
C MET A 851 24.32 4.59 10.19
N PHE A 852 23.08 4.43 9.73
CA PHE A 852 22.77 3.60 8.57
C PHE A 852 22.67 4.48 7.33
N ILE A 853 23.30 4.05 6.23
CA ILE A 853 23.15 4.68 4.92
C ILE A 853 22.50 3.65 3.98
N ASP A 854 21.18 3.78 3.79
CA ASP A 854 20.41 2.87 2.95
C ASP A 854 20.57 3.18 1.46
N GLU A 855 20.60 2.12 0.65
CA GLU A 855 21.07 2.12 -0.75
C GLU A 855 22.36 2.95 -0.92
N SER A 856 23.38 2.66 -0.09
CA SER A 856 24.62 3.45 0.07
C SER A 856 25.29 3.84 -1.24
N HIS A 857 25.35 2.92 -2.19
CA HIS A 857 25.88 3.10 -3.54
C HIS A 857 25.21 4.21 -4.37
N ARG A 858 24.08 4.76 -3.91
CA ARG A 858 23.39 5.95 -4.44
C ARG A 858 23.48 7.12 -3.48
N THR A 859 23.25 6.88 -2.20
CA THR A 859 23.23 7.91 -1.16
C THR A 859 24.60 8.58 -1.00
N ILE A 860 25.71 7.83 -1.08
CA ILE A 860 27.08 8.37 -1.02
C ILE A 860 27.40 9.28 -2.23
N PRO A 861 27.25 8.85 -3.51
CA PRO A 861 27.42 9.75 -4.66
C PRO A 861 26.52 10.98 -4.63
N GLN A 862 25.28 10.86 -4.12
CA GLN A 862 24.39 12.01 -3.96
C GLN A 862 24.96 13.03 -2.97
N ILE A 863 25.47 12.58 -1.82
CA ILE A 863 26.11 13.43 -0.80
C ILE A 863 27.34 14.15 -1.37
N HIS A 864 28.20 13.47 -2.15
CA HIS A 864 29.30 14.13 -2.89
C HIS A 864 28.80 15.24 -3.84
N GLY A 865 27.64 15.04 -4.47
CA GLY A 865 27.07 15.95 -5.45
C GLY A 865 26.52 17.26 -4.87
N MET A 866 25.92 17.21 -3.67
CA MET A 866 25.15 18.34 -3.11
C MET A 866 26.00 19.63 -3.02
N HIS A 867 27.22 19.54 -2.49
CA HIS A 867 28.12 20.69 -2.35
C HIS A 867 28.51 21.32 -3.69
N ARG A 868 28.87 20.50 -4.69
CA ARG A 868 29.32 21.00 -6.00
C ARG A 868 28.18 21.70 -6.75
N GLY A 869 26.97 21.15 -6.69
CA GLY A 869 25.79 21.78 -7.27
C GLY A 869 25.43 23.11 -6.60
N ASP A 870 25.51 23.17 -5.27
CA ASP A 870 25.23 24.39 -4.52
C ASP A 870 26.27 25.49 -4.80
N TYR A 871 27.56 25.15 -4.74
CA TYR A 871 28.66 26.06 -5.05
C TYR A 871 28.55 26.63 -6.47
N SER A 872 28.32 25.78 -7.49
CA SER A 872 28.18 26.24 -8.88
C SER A 872 27.02 27.20 -9.08
N ARG A 873 25.92 27.04 -8.33
CA ARG A 873 24.76 27.93 -8.37
C ARG A 873 25.03 29.25 -7.66
N LYS A 874 25.67 29.21 -6.48
CA LYS A 874 26.00 30.42 -5.71
C LYS A 874 27.09 31.27 -6.38
N LYS A 875 28.02 30.63 -7.09
CA LYS A 875 29.09 31.31 -7.82
C LYS A 875 28.53 32.41 -8.75
N SER A 876 27.55 32.08 -9.60
CA SER A 876 26.91 33.07 -10.49
C SER A 876 26.04 34.11 -9.78
N LEU A 877 25.61 33.89 -8.53
CA LEU A 877 24.96 34.93 -7.72
C LEU A 877 25.98 35.92 -7.15
N ILE A 878 27.16 35.44 -6.78
CA ILE A 878 28.20 36.26 -6.15
C ILE A 878 28.99 37.05 -7.20
N GLU A 879 29.39 36.41 -8.30
CA GLU A 879 30.06 37.06 -9.45
C GLU A 879 29.23 38.21 -10.04
N TYR A 880 27.91 38.11 -10.00
CA TYR A 880 26.99 39.13 -10.51
C TYR A 880 26.31 39.94 -9.39
N GLY A 881 26.94 40.07 -8.21
CA GLY A 881 26.51 41.05 -7.19
C GLY A 881 25.12 40.84 -6.59
N PHE A 882 24.56 39.63 -6.64
CA PHE A 882 23.28 39.30 -5.97
C PHE A 882 23.47 38.91 -4.50
N ARG A 883 24.65 38.42 -4.10
CA ARG A 883 24.99 37.97 -2.72
C ARG A 883 26.46 38.21 -2.40
N LEU A 884 26.78 38.38 -1.12
CA LEU A 884 28.16 38.47 -0.60
C LEU A 884 28.94 37.13 -0.73
N PRO A 885 30.28 37.16 -0.72
CA PRO A 885 31.12 35.95 -0.70
C PRO A 885 30.80 34.99 0.46
N SER A 886 30.44 35.51 1.65
CA SER A 886 29.95 34.73 2.80
C SER A 886 28.79 33.77 2.47
N ALA A 887 28.01 34.03 1.42
CA ALA A 887 26.96 33.12 1.02
C ALA A 887 27.50 31.74 0.59
N PHE A 888 28.76 31.60 0.17
CA PHE A 888 29.40 30.29 -0.04
C PHE A 888 29.49 29.46 1.25
N ASP A 889 29.62 30.09 2.41
CA ASP A 889 29.78 29.43 3.71
C ASP A 889 28.44 28.97 4.33
N ASN A 890 27.33 29.20 3.63
CA ASN A 890 26.02 28.59 3.85
C ASN A 890 25.76 27.50 2.80
N ARG A 891 26.34 26.32 3.00
CA ARG A 891 26.42 25.23 2.03
C ARG A 891 26.06 23.90 2.70
N PRO A 892 25.67 22.84 1.97
CA PRO A 892 25.74 21.50 2.53
C PRO A 892 27.21 21.14 2.84
N LEU A 893 27.42 20.19 3.75
CA LEU A 893 28.75 19.65 4.02
C LEU A 893 29.41 19.17 2.73
N THR A 894 30.71 19.44 2.60
CA THR A 894 31.57 18.69 1.68
C THR A 894 31.63 17.23 2.13
N PHE A 895 31.97 16.34 1.21
CA PHE A 895 32.12 14.93 1.55
C PHE A 895 33.19 14.67 2.62
N HIS A 896 34.30 15.41 2.57
CA HIS A 896 35.36 15.30 3.57
C HIS A 896 34.91 15.74 4.97
N GLU A 897 34.04 16.75 5.08
CA GLU A 897 33.42 17.11 6.36
C GLU A 897 32.40 16.05 6.81
N PHE A 898 31.60 15.51 5.90
CA PHE A 898 30.63 14.45 6.20
C PHE A 898 31.31 13.16 6.69
N SER A 899 32.43 12.76 6.08
CA SER A 899 33.17 11.55 6.47
C SER A 899 33.67 11.57 7.93
N LYS A 900 33.85 12.76 8.53
CA LYS A 900 34.25 12.92 9.95
C LYS A 900 33.15 12.55 10.95
N TYR A 901 31.93 12.29 10.48
CA TYR A 901 30.81 11.78 11.27
C TYR A 901 30.58 10.28 11.08
N MET A 902 31.36 9.60 10.21
CA MET A 902 31.25 8.16 9.97
C MET A 902 31.99 7.34 11.05
N ASN A 903 31.81 7.69 12.33
CA ASN A 903 32.51 7.03 13.43
C ASN A 903 31.91 5.65 13.80
N ASN A 904 30.67 5.40 13.38
CA ASN A 904 29.96 4.12 13.50
C ASN A 904 28.95 4.04 12.34
N VAL A 905 29.40 3.75 11.11
CA VAL A 905 28.51 3.69 9.92
C VAL A 905 28.31 2.26 9.40
N ILE A 906 27.07 1.93 9.06
CA ILE A 906 26.69 0.72 8.31
C ILE A 906 26.12 1.15 6.95
N PHE A 907 26.90 0.93 5.90
CA PHE A 907 26.45 1.06 4.52
C PHE A 907 25.55 -0.12 4.14
N VAL A 908 24.30 0.12 3.74
CA VAL A 908 23.37 -0.94 3.33
C VAL A 908 23.19 -0.90 1.82
N SER A 909 23.60 -1.95 1.11
CA SER A 909 23.46 -2.03 -0.36
C SER A 909 23.59 -3.46 -0.88
N ALA A 910 22.94 -3.77 -2.01
CA ALA A 910 23.17 -5.01 -2.75
C ALA A 910 24.47 -4.99 -3.60
N THR A 911 24.95 -3.78 -3.91
CA THR A 911 26.19 -3.50 -4.67
C THR A 911 26.87 -2.24 -4.10
N PRO A 912 27.59 -2.35 -2.97
CA PRO A 912 28.35 -1.26 -2.38
C PRO A 912 29.35 -0.66 -3.39
N GLY A 913 29.66 0.62 -3.22
CA GLY A 913 30.73 1.29 -3.95
C GLY A 913 32.13 1.02 -3.40
N ASP A 914 33.15 1.40 -4.18
CA ASP A 914 34.56 1.26 -3.83
C ASP A 914 34.86 2.08 -2.57
N TYR A 915 34.28 3.28 -2.44
CA TYR A 915 34.39 4.06 -1.20
C TYR A 915 33.93 3.24 0.01
N GLU A 916 32.73 2.66 -0.05
CA GLU A 916 32.22 1.83 1.04
C GLU A 916 33.10 0.61 1.32
N LEU A 917 33.64 -0.06 0.28
CA LEU A 917 34.47 -1.26 0.41
C LEU A 917 35.91 -0.97 0.86
N GLU A 918 36.49 0.16 0.44
CA GLU A 918 37.87 0.57 0.78
C GLU A 918 37.99 1.02 2.24
N ILE A 919 36.95 1.65 2.78
CA ILE A 919 36.95 2.12 4.18
C ILE A 919 36.37 1.12 5.16
N SER A 920 35.55 0.15 4.71
CA SER A 920 34.88 -0.79 5.62
C SER A 920 35.88 -1.77 6.21
N ASP A 921 36.06 -1.69 7.52
CA ASP A 921 36.79 -2.67 8.32
C ASP A 921 36.15 -4.06 8.20
N GLN A 922 34.84 -4.11 7.95
CA GLN A 922 34.06 -5.34 7.82
C GLN A 922 32.95 -5.27 6.77
N VAL A 923 32.93 -6.24 5.85
CA VAL A 923 31.82 -6.49 4.92
C VAL A 923 31.00 -7.68 5.40
N VAL A 924 29.76 -7.42 5.80
CA VAL A 924 28.80 -8.38 6.33
C VAL A 924 27.88 -8.89 5.22
N GLU A 925 28.00 -10.16 4.87
CA GLU A 925 27.29 -10.73 3.72
C GLU A 925 25.90 -11.28 4.04
N GLN A 926 24.88 -10.74 3.37
CA GLN A 926 23.52 -11.27 3.33
C GLN A 926 23.14 -11.76 1.92
N ILE A 927 24.08 -12.47 1.27
CA ILE A 927 24.01 -12.94 -0.14
C ILE A 927 23.17 -14.21 -0.36
N ILE A 928 22.80 -14.92 0.70
CA ILE A 928 22.03 -16.17 0.63
C ILE A 928 20.55 -15.85 0.45
N ARG A 929 20.05 -16.05 -0.78
CA ARG A 929 18.63 -15.82 -1.11
C ARG A 929 17.74 -16.87 -0.45
N PRO A 930 16.59 -16.50 0.16
CA PRO A 930 15.67 -17.47 0.77
C PRO A 930 15.06 -18.50 -0.20
N THR A 931 15.15 -18.26 -1.52
CA THR A 931 14.70 -19.15 -2.61
C THR A 931 15.81 -20.04 -3.18
N GLY A 932 17.05 -19.96 -2.65
CA GLY A 932 18.20 -20.69 -3.17
C GLY A 932 18.68 -20.25 -4.57
N LEU A 933 18.14 -19.18 -5.16
CA LEU A 933 18.62 -18.67 -6.45
C LEU A 933 20.09 -18.23 -6.37
N VAL A 934 20.86 -18.65 -7.37
CA VAL A 934 22.29 -18.39 -7.49
C VAL A 934 22.57 -17.32 -8.54
N ASP A 935 23.70 -16.62 -8.41
CA ASP A 935 24.19 -15.67 -9.41
C ASP A 935 24.51 -16.42 -10.73
N PRO A 936 24.34 -15.79 -11.91
CA PRO A 936 24.29 -16.48 -13.20
C PRO A 936 25.67 -16.94 -13.69
N GLU A 937 25.70 -17.71 -14.78
CA GLU A 937 26.92 -18.06 -15.49
C GLU A 937 27.32 -16.95 -16.48
N VAL A 938 28.61 -16.64 -16.57
CA VAL A 938 29.15 -15.56 -17.40
C VAL A 938 30.25 -16.10 -18.32
N GLU A 939 30.12 -15.82 -19.63
CA GLU A 939 31.07 -16.19 -20.67
C GLU A 939 31.74 -14.94 -21.26
N VAL A 940 32.98 -15.06 -21.76
CA VAL A 940 33.68 -13.99 -22.52
C VAL A 940 33.91 -14.46 -23.95
N HIS A 941 33.59 -13.61 -24.93
CA HIS A 941 33.68 -13.91 -26.37
C HIS A 941 34.36 -12.74 -27.12
N PRO A 942 35.13 -13.00 -28.20
CA PRO A 942 35.84 -11.96 -28.94
C PRO A 942 34.91 -10.96 -29.66
N ILE A 943 35.38 -9.74 -29.90
CA ILE A 943 34.65 -8.72 -30.68
C ILE A 943 34.56 -9.13 -32.15
N LYS A 944 35.59 -9.84 -32.66
CA LYS A 944 35.59 -10.37 -34.03
C LYS A 944 34.44 -11.37 -34.23
N GLY A 945 33.41 -10.94 -34.96
CA GLY A 945 32.20 -11.72 -35.21
C GLY A 945 31.11 -11.58 -34.13
N GLN A 946 31.26 -10.66 -33.16
CA GLN A 946 30.34 -10.51 -32.02
C GLN A 946 28.87 -10.44 -32.41
N ILE A 947 28.53 -9.75 -33.50
CA ILE A 947 27.14 -9.59 -33.95
C ILE A 947 26.56 -10.93 -34.45
N GLN A 948 27.36 -11.78 -35.08
CA GLN A 948 26.93 -13.09 -35.56
C GLN A 948 26.73 -14.07 -34.40
N ASP A 949 27.59 -14.05 -33.38
CA ASP A 949 27.39 -14.82 -32.16
C ASP A 949 26.20 -14.30 -31.34
N LEU A 950 26.07 -12.98 -31.18
CA LEU A 950 24.95 -12.33 -30.52
C LEU A 950 23.61 -12.76 -31.14
N ILE A 951 23.52 -12.77 -32.48
CA ILE A 951 22.32 -13.26 -33.19
C ILE A 951 22.07 -14.75 -32.94
N LYS A 952 23.11 -15.61 -32.88
CA LYS A 952 22.95 -17.03 -32.52
C LYS A 952 22.40 -17.20 -31.10
N LYS A 953 22.97 -16.47 -30.13
CA LYS A 953 22.56 -16.51 -28.71
C LYS A 953 21.16 -15.92 -28.49
N ILE A 954 20.82 -14.81 -29.15
CA ILE A 954 19.46 -14.25 -29.20
C ILE A 954 18.47 -15.31 -29.70
N ASN A 955 18.72 -15.91 -30.87
CA ASN A 955 17.81 -16.89 -31.46
C ASN A 955 17.66 -18.15 -30.59
N HIS A 956 18.72 -18.61 -29.92
CA HIS A 956 18.63 -19.71 -28.95
C HIS A 956 17.75 -19.32 -27.74
N THR A 957 17.92 -18.11 -27.21
CA THR A 957 17.16 -17.60 -26.06
C THR A 957 15.67 -17.46 -26.39
N ILE A 958 15.35 -16.94 -27.58
CA ILE A 958 13.98 -16.79 -28.08
C ILE A 958 13.30 -18.16 -28.26
N LYS A 959 14.02 -19.18 -28.78
CA LYS A 959 13.49 -20.56 -28.86
C LYS A 959 13.06 -21.11 -27.50
N ASN A 960 13.80 -20.77 -26.44
CA ASN A 960 13.49 -21.14 -25.05
C ASN A 960 12.44 -20.22 -24.40
N ARG A 961 11.75 -19.36 -25.18
CA ARG A 961 10.73 -18.37 -24.75
C ARG A 961 11.21 -17.30 -23.76
N ASN A 962 12.52 -17.19 -23.56
CA ASN A 962 13.14 -16.16 -22.74
C ASN A 962 13.35 -14.86 -23.54
N ARG A 963 13.69 -13.76 -22.84
CA ARG A 963 14.00 -12.44 -23.38
C ARG A 963 15.48 -12.12 -23.27
N VAL A 964 15.91 -11.10 -24.03
CA VAL A 964 17.31 -10.66 -24.09
C VAL A 964 17.44 -9.18 -23.70
N LEU A 965 18.45 -8.89 -22.89
CA LEU A 965 18.98 -7.53 -22.76
C LEU A 965 20.30 -7.43 -23.53
N VAL A 966 20.48 -6.34 -24.28
CA VAL A 966 21.79 -6.00 -24.87
C VAL A 966 22.20 -4.63 -24.37
N THR A 967 23.42 -4.52 -23.84
CA THR A 967 23.97 -3.22 -23.42
C THR A 967 25.02 -2.73 -24.40
N THR A 968 24.91 -1.47 -24.81
CA THR A 968 25.88 -0.74 -25.65
C THR A 968 26.51 0.41 -24.85
N ILE A 969 27.36 1.21 -25.48
CA ILE A 969 28.04 2.36 -24.85
C ILE A 969 27.37 3.68 -25.20
N THR A 970 26.90 3.86 -26.43
CA THR A 970 26.33 5.13 -26.91
C THR A 970 24.88 4.98 -27.37
N LYS A 971 24.13 6.09 -27.31
CA LYS A 971 22.76 6.19 -27.86
C LYS A 971 22.72 5.79 -29.33
N ARG A 972 23.66 6.31 -30.12
CA ARG A 972 23.80 6.00 -31.53
C ARG A 972 24.01 4.50 -31.78
N LEU A 973 24.88 3.83 -31.01
CA LEU A 973 25.09 2.37 -31.13
C LEU A 973 23.85 1.58 -30.68
N ALA A 974 23.10 2.04 -29.68
CA ALA A 974 21.85 1.40 -29.28
C ALA A 974 20.79 1.47 -30.39
N GLU A 975 20.69 2.62 -31.07
CA GLU A 975 19.79 2.85 -32.21
C GLU A 975 20.22 2.05 -33.45
N GLU A 976 21.50 2.13 -33.84
CA GLU A 976 22.07 1.41 -35.00
C GLU A 976 21.95 -0.12 -34.84
N LEU A 977 22.29 -0.66 -33.65
CA LEU A 977 22.13 -2.09 -33.37
C LEU A 977 20.66 -2.53 -33.37
N SER A 978 19.76 -1.72 -32.81
CA SER A 978 18.33 -2.03 -32.83
C SER A 978 17.75 -1.98 -34.26
N ASN A 979 18.29 -1.13 -35.15
CA ASN A 979 17.89 -1.18 -36.56
C ASN A 979 18.44 -2.46 -37.24
N TYR A 980 19.72 -2.76 -37.07
CA TYR A 980 20.35 -3.94 -37.66
C TYR A 980 19.69 -5.26 -37.26
N LEU A 981 19.35 -5.43 -35.98
CA LEU A 981 18.63 -6.61 -35.48
C LEU A 981 17.21 -6.69 -36.10
N SER A 982 16.52 -5.55 -36.23
CA SER A 982 15.20 -5.46 -36.86
C SER A 982 15.22 -5.88 -38.33
N ASP A 983 16.24 -5.46 -39.08
CA ASP A 983 16.40 -5.81 -40.50
C ASP A 983 16.72 -7.32 -40.70
N HIS A 984 17.26 -7.98 -39.67
CA HIS A 984 17.44 -9.44 -39.61
C HIS A 984 16.23 -10.19 -39.01
N GLY A 985 15.08 -9.51 -38.88
CA GLY A 985 13.81 -10.11 -38.44
C GLY A 985 13.65 -10.31 -36.93
N ILE A 986 14.56 -9.76 -36.11
CA ILE A 986 14.50 -9.85 -34.64
C ILE A 986 13.71 -8.66 -34.11
N LYS A 987 12.66 -8.92 -33.32
CA LYS A 987 11.85 -7.84 -32.72
C LYS A 987 12.63 -7.12 -31.61
N THR A 988 12.84 -5.82 -31.75
CA THR A 988 13.70 -5.04 -30.85
C THR A 988 13.22 -3.60 -30.61
N ARG A 989 13.61 -3.04 -29.47
CA ARG A 989 13.45 -1.62 -29.09
C ARG A 989 14.72 -1.13 -28.38
N TYR A 990 14.87 0.19 -28.24
CA TYR A 990 16.02 0.79 -27.55
C TYR A 990 15.64 1.72 -26.38
N LEU A 991 16.56 1.94 -25.43
CA LEU A 991 16.32 2.71 -24.19
C LEU A 991 17.51 3.60 -23.76
N HIS A 992 17.32 4.93 -23.72
CA HIS A 992 18.30 5.94 -23.28
C HIS A 992 17.67 7.08 -22.44
N ALA A 993 18.52 7.93 -21.84
CA ALA A 993 18.17 8.86 -20.75
C ALA A 993 17.20 10.02 -21.06
N GLU A 994 16.81 10.24 -22.32
CA GLU A 994 15.84 11.28 -22.70
C GLU A 994 14.40 10.76 -22.68
N ILE A 995 14.21 9.44 -22.52
CA ILE A 995 12.90 8.80 -22.42
C ILE A 995 12.36 9.03 -21.01
N ASP A 996 11.15 9.59 -20.92
CA ASP A 996 10.46 9.85 -19.64
C ASP A 996 10.39 8.57 -18.79
N THR A 997 10.55 8.72 -17.48
CA THR A 997 10.26 7.69 -16.47
C THR A 997 8.98 6.88 -16.72
N LEU A 998 7.92 7.51 -17.22
CA LEU A 998 6.66 6.85 -17.58
C LEU A 998 6.81 5.99 -18.85
N GLU A 999 7.42 6.51 -19.91
CA GLU A 999 7.62 5.78 -21.18
C GLU A 999 8.64 4.64 -21.03
N ARG A 1000 9.68 4.84 -20.22
CA ARG A 1000 10.64 3.80 -19.82
C ARG A 1000 9.93 2.58 -19.25
N SER A 1001 8.91 2.80 -18.40
CA SER A 1001 8.15 1.74 -17.74
C SER A 1001 7.34 0.90 -18.74
N GLU A 1002 6.76 1.54 -19.76
CA GLU A 1002 6.00 0.86 -20.82
C GLU A 1002 6.92 0.01 -21.73
N ILE A 1003 8.10 0.51 -22.12
CA ILE A 1003 9.06 -0.26 -22.94
C ILE A 1003 9.49 -1.56 -22.23
N ILE A 1004 9.70 -1.50 -20.90
CA ILE A 1004 10.04 -2.67 -20.08
C ILE A 1004 8.86 -3.67 -20.02
N ARG A 1005 7.61 -3.17 -19.96
CA ARG A 1005 6.38 -3.98 -19.97
C ARG A 1005 6.25 -4.76 -21.29
N GLN A 1006 6.46 -4.09 -22.42
CA GLN A 1006 6.37 -4.68 -23.76
C GLN A 1006 7.41 -5.79 -24.01
N LEU A 1007 8.67 -5.60 -23.57
CA LEU A 1007 9.70 -6.66 -23.61
C LEU A 1007 9.21 -7.91 -22.87
N ARG A 1008 8.69 -7.73 -21.66
CA ARG A 1008 8.24 -8.84 -20.82
C ARG A 1008 7.09 -9.62 -21.44
N LEU A 1009 6.11 -8.92 -22.04
CA LEU A 1009 5.04 -9.57 -22.80
C LEU A 1009 5.53 -10.37 -24.02
N GLY A 1010 6.69 -10.02 -24.58
CA GLY A 1010 7.12 -10.56 -25.88
C GLY A 1010 6.43 -9.86 -27.06
N GLU A 1011 5.96 -8.62 -26.87
CA GLU A 1011 5.66 -7.73 -27.99
C GLU A 1011 6.94 -7.53 -28.84
N PHE A 1012 8.09 -7.49 -28.18
CA PHE A 1012 9.43 -7.66 -28.75
C PHE A 1012 10.32 -8.49 -27.83
N ASP A 1013 11.43 -9.03 -28.37
CA ASP A 1013 12.23 -10.07 -27.72
C ASP A 1013 13.57 -9.54 -27.15
N VAL A 1014 14.09 -8.45 -27.72
CA VAL A 1014 15.39 -7.85 -27.40
C VAL A 1014 15.25 -6.38 -27.01
N LEU A 1015 15.77 -5.98 -25.84
CA LEU A 1015 15.90 -4.57 -25.46
C LEU A 1015 17.37 -4.14 -25.49
N VAL A 1016 17.68 -3.16 -26.34
CA VAL A 1016 19.02 -2.57 -26.45
C VAL A 1016 19.09 -1.30 -25.60
N GLY A 1017 20.09 -1.13 -24.74
CA GLY A 1017 20.16 0.05 -23.88
C GLY A 1017 21.54 0.39 -23.35
N ILE A 1018 21.61 1.52 -22.64
CA ILE A 1018 22.87 2.07 -22.12
C ILE A 1018 22.93 1.90 -20.59
N ASN A 1019 22.71 2.98 -19.83
CA ASN A 1019 22.71 2.99 -18.37
C ASN A 1019 21.36 2.57 -17.75
N LEU A 1020 20.24 2.86 -18.45
CA LEU A 1020 18.88 2.60 -17.95
C LEU A 1020 18.53 1.10 -17.78
N LEU A 1021 19.43 0.20 -18.17
CA LEU A 1021 19.29 -1.24 -17.90
C LEU A 1021 19.82 -1.67 -16.52
N ARG A 1022 20.44 -0.75 -15.74
CA ARG A 1022 21.05 -1.04 -14.42
C ARG A 1022 20.12 -0.89 -13.24
N GLU A 1023 19.19 0.05 -13.29
CA GLU A 1023 18.41 0.52 -12.14
C GLU A 1023 16.94 0.12 -12.28
N GLY A 1024 16.32 -0.37 -11.20
CA GLY A 1024 14.88 -0.66 -11.16
C GLY A 1024 14.38 -1.80 -12.06
N LEU A 1025 15.22 -2.38 -12.92
CA LEU A 1025 14.82 -3.47 -13.81
C LEU A 1025 14.72 -4.81 -13.09
N ASP A 1026 13.51 -5.35 -13.02
CA ASP A 1026 13.22 -6.66 -12.44
C ASP A 1026 12.40 -7.47 -13.45
N ILE A 1027 13.15 -8.20 -14.28
CA ILE A 1027 12.70 -8.89 -15.49
C ILE A 1027 13.19 -10.33 -15.39
N PRO A 1028 12.40 -11.26 -14.84
CA PRO A 1028 12.84 -12.65 -14.69
C PRO A 1028 12.74 -13.48 -15.97
N GLU A 1029 12.06 -12.95 -16.98
CA GLU A 1029 11.99 -13.52 -18.32
C GLU A 1029 13.34 -13.41 -19.06
N ILE A 1030 14.31 -12.64 -18.55
CA ILE A 1030 15.67 -12.61 -19.12
C ILE A 1030 16.29 -14.00 -18.99
N GLY A 1031 16.65 -14.57 -20.14
CA GLY A 1031 17.47 -15.78 -20.24
C GLY A 1031 18.87 -15.50 -20.78
N PHE A 1032 19.09 -14.32 -21.36
CA PHE A 1032 20.39 -13.93 -21.88
C PHE A 1032 20.65 -12.42 -21.75
N ILE A 1033 21.88 -12.06 -21.37
CA ILE A 1033 22.37 -10.69 -21.39
C ILE A 1033 23.64 -10.62 -22.22
N GLY A 1034 23.61 -9.82 -23.30
CA GLY A 1034 24.80 -9.47 -24.08
C GLY A 1034 25.36 -8.12 -23.64
N ILE A 1035 26.63 -8.07 -23.23
CA ILE A 1035 27.34 -6.82 -22.94
C ILE A 1035 28.34 -6.60 -24.06
N LEU A 1036 28.00 -5.71 -25.00
CA LEU A 1036 28.90 -5.35 -26.10
C LEU A 1036 29.97 -4.38 -25.61
N ASP A 1037 31.13 -4.44 -26.27
CA ASP A 1037 32.27 -3.56 -26.00
C ASP A 1037 32.64 -3.56 -24.49
N ALA A 1038 32.69 -4.75 -23.88
CA ALA A 1038 32.87 -4.91 -22.44
C ALA A 1038 34.28 -4.47 -21.96
N ASP A 1039 35.25 -4.43 -22.87
CA ASP A 1039 36.64 -3.99 -22.65
C ASP A 1039 36.89 -2.48 -22.79
N LYS A 1040 35.82 -1.71 -23.06
CA LYS A 1040 35.84 -0.25 -23.09
C LYS A 1040 35.51 0.29 -21.71
N GLU A 1041 36.55 0.53 -20.93
CA GLU A 1041 36.43 1.02 -19.57
C GLU A 1041 35.80 2.42 -19.48
N GLY A 1042 35.22 2.71 -18.32
CA GLY A 1042 34.46 3.92 -18.02
C GLY A 1042 33.20 3.58 -17.24
N PHE A 1043 32.42 4.60 -16.84
CA PHE A 1043 31.22 4.44 -16.02
C PHE A 1043 30.20 3.41 -16.56
N LEU A 1044 30.25 3.06 -17.85
CA LEU A 1044 29.33 2.09 -18.43
C LEU A 1044 29.77 0.62 -18.36
N ARG A 1045 31.03 0.35 -18.02
CA ARG A 1045 31.66 -0.98 -17.97
C ARG A 1045 32.58 -1.16 -16.76
N ASP A 1046 32.46 -0.29 -15.74
CA ASP A 1046 33.11 -0.51 -14.45
C ASP A 1046 32.57 -1.79 -13.80
N HIS A 1047 33.36 -2.41 -12.93
CA HIS A 1047 33.02 -3.69 -12.32
C HIS A 1047 31.66 -3.64 -11.58
N ARG A 1048 31.29 -2.52 -10.97
CA ARG A 1048 29.99 -2.35 -10.29
C ARG A 1048 28.83 -2.36 -11.26
N SER A 1049 28.92 -1.64 -12.38
CA SER A 1049 27.91 -1.67 -13.43
C SER A 1049 27.79 -3.07 -14.05
N LEU A 1050 28.91 -3.74 -14.27
CA LEU A 1050 28.92 -5.12 -14.75
C LEU A 1050 28.21 -6.05 -13.74
N ILE A 1051 28.54 -6.01 -12.45
CA ILE A 1051 27.86 -6.79 -11.40
C ILE A 1051 26.36 -6.47 -11.33
N GLN A 1052 25.96 -5.19 -11.44
CA GLN A 1052 24.55 -4.80 -11.46
C GLN A 1052 23.79 -5.33 -12.68
N ILE A 1053 24.42 -5.34 -13.86
CA ILE A 1053 23.85 -5.88 -15.10
C ILE A 1053 23.77 -7.41 -15.01
N ILE A 1054 24.86 -8.08 -14.61
CA ILE A 1054 24.92 -9.53 -14.37
C ILE A 1054 23.84 -9.95 -13.37
N GLY A 1055 23.67 -9.20 -12.28
CA GLY A 1055 22.64 -9.41 -11.26
C GLY A 1055 21.19 -9.37 -11.77
N ARG A 1056 20.93 -8.82 -12.97
CA ARG A 1056 19.60 -8.89 -13.62
C ARG A 1056 19.26 -10.31 -14.08
N ALA A 1057 20.26 -11.10 -14.46
CA ALA A 1057 20.10 -12.52 -14.81
C ALA A 1057 19.96 -13.45 -13.59
N ALA A 1058 20.39 -13.04 -12.38
CA ALA A 1058 20.29 -13.83 -11.13
C ALA A 1058 18.84 -14.15 -10.66
N ARG A 1059 17.83 -13.75 -11.43
CA ARG A 1059 16.41 -14.03 -11.20
C ARG A 1059 15.91 -15.28 -11.94
N ASN A 1060 16.70 -15.80 -12.88
CA ASN A 1060 16.38 -16.97 -13.67
C ASN A 1060 17.51 -18.00 -13.59
N SER A 1061 17.17 -19.21 -13.12
CA SER A 1061 18.08 -20.34 -12.93
C SER A 1061 18.78 -20.81 -14.22
N THR A 1062 18.23 -20.45 -15.39
CA THR A 1062 18.77 -20.81 -16.72
C THR A 1062 19.48 -19.65 -17.43
N ALA A 1063 19.55 -18.47 -16.82
CA ALA A 1063 20.08 -17.29 -17.51
C ALA A 1063 21.61 -17.30 -17.62
N LYS A 1064 22.10 -16.88 -18.80
CA LYS A 1064 23.51 -16.69 -19.11
C LYS A 1064 23.83 -15.23 -19.40
N VAL A 1065 25.06 -14.83 -19.15
CA VAL A 1065 25.61 -13.52 -19.55
C VAL A 1065 26.79 -13.74 -20.49
N THR A 1066 26.94 -12.91 -21.52
CA THR A 1066 28.13 -12.88 -22.37
C THR A 1066 28.71 -11.48 -22.45
N LEU A 1067 30.00 -11.36 -22.15
CA LEU A 1067 30.81 -10.17 -22.34
C LEU A 1067 31.53 -10.28 -23.69
N TYR A 1068 31.30 -9.33 -24.59
CA TYR A 1068 32.02 -9.26 -25.86
C TYR A 1068 33.21 -8.30 -25.74
N ALA A 1069 34.42 -8.83 -25.88
CA ALA A 1069 35.67 -8.16 -25.57
C ALA A 1069 36.86 -8.89 -26.22
N ASP A 1070 37.84 -8.16 -26.73
CA ASP A 1070 39.09 -8.75 -27.26
C ASP A 1070 40.16 -8.92 -26.17
N ARG A 1071 40.00 -8.21 -25.04
CA ARG A 1071 40.85 -8.31 -23.84
C ARG A 1071 39.98 -8.36 -22.59
N ILE A 1072 40.38 -9.10 -21.57
CA ILE A 1072 39.76 -9.01 -20.25
C ILE A 1072 40.37 -7.79 -19.54
N THR A 1073 39.55 -6.80 -19.19
CA THR A 1073 39.98 -5.65 -18.38
C THR A 1073 39.87 -5.97 -16.90
N ASP A 1074 40.56 -5.21 -16.05
CA ASP A 1074 40.48 -5.35 -14.59
C ASP A 1074 39.04 -5.21 -14.08
N SER A 1075 38.26 -4.32 -14.71
CA SER A 1075 36.83 -4.15 -14.44
C SER A 1075 36.02 -5.42 -14.75
N MET A 1076 36.30 -6.09 -15.86
CA MET A 1076 35.68 -7.38 -16.20
C MET A 1076 36.12 -8.49 -15.25
N GLN A 1077 37.42 -8.59 -14.97
CA GLN A 1077 37.99 -9.63 -14.10
C GLN A 1077 37.36 -9.59 -12.70
N LYS A 1078 37.33 -8.41 -12.06
CA LYS A 1078 36.67 -8.18 -10.76
C LYS A 1078 35.18 -8.58 -10.78
N ALA A 1079 34.46 -8.27 -11.85
CA ALA A 1079 33.04 -8.62 -11.96
C ALA A 1079 32.81 -10.12 -12.16
N LEU A 1080 33.67 -10.80 -12.92
CA LEU A 1080 33.65 -12.25 -13.12
C LEU A 1080 33.95 -12.99 -11.80
N ASP A 1081 35.02 -12.60 -11.11
CA ASP A 1081 35.47 -13.23 -9.86
C ASP A 1081 34.43 -13.09 -8.75
N GLU A 1082 33.87 -11.89 -8.55
CA GLU A 1082 32.83 -11.66 -7.55
C GLU A 1082 31.53 -12.42 -7.85
N THR A 1083 31.14 -12.51 -9.14
CA THR A 1083 29.98 -13.30 -9.56
C THR A 1083 30.21 -14.79 -9.30
N MET A 1084 31.39 -15.32 -9.63
CA MET A 1084 31.75 -16.71 -9.38
C MET A 1084 31.83 -17.02 -7.88
N ARG A 1085 32.42 -16.12 -7.07
CA ARG A 1085 32.51 -16.26 -5.60
C ARG A 1085 31.12 -16.34 -4.96
N ARG A 1086 30.19 -15.44 -5.33
CA ARG A 1086 28.80 -15.46 -4.88
C ARG A 1086 28.10 -16.76 -5.28
N ARG A 1087 28.17 -17.12 -6.56
CA ARG A 1087 27.56 -18.34 -7.12
C ARG A 1087 28.07 -19.60 -6.40
N ASN A 1088 29.37 -19.73 -6.18
CA ASN A 1088 29.97 -20.87 -5.48
C ASN A 1088 29.52 -20.97 -4.02
N THR A 1089 29.50 -19.83 -3.30
CA THR A 1089 29.02 -19.77 -1.90
C THR A 1089 27.54 -20.15 -1.79
N GLN A 1090 26.70 -19.65 -2.71
CA GLN A 1090 25.28 -19.98 -2.77
C GLN A 1090 25.06 -21.46 -3.12
N ILE A 1091 25.81 -22.03 -4.07
CA ILE A 1091 25.76 -23.47 -4.39
C ILE A 1091 26.19 -24.32 -3.18
N ALA A 1092 27.26 -23.95 -2.48
CA ALA A 1092 27.73 -24.67 -1.30
C ALA A 1092 26.69 -24.64 -0.17
N PHE A 1093 26.07 -23.49 0.10
CA PHE A 1093 24.96 -23.36 1.05
C PHE A 1093 23.76 -24.21 0.65
N ASN A 1094 23.35 -24.14 -0.62
CA ASN A 1094 22.24 -24.91 -1.16
C ASN A 1094 22.46 -26.43 -1.02
N LYS A 1095 23.68 -26.92 -1.31
CA LYS A 1095 24.07 -28.32 -1.09
C LYS A 1095 24.01 -28.69 0.39
N LYS A 1096 24.59 -27.86 1.28
CA LYS A 1096 24.62 -28.10 2.73
C LYS A 1096 23.23 -28.13 3.37
N HIS A 1097 22.28 -27.35 2.84
CA HIS A 1097 20.94 -27.18 3.38
C HIS A 1097 19.82 -27.84 2.53
N ASN A 1098 20.17 -28.65 1.52
CA ASN A 1098 19.25 -29.33 0.60
C ASN A 1098 18.21 -28.39 -0.06
N ILE A 1099 18.67 -27.27 -0.60
CA ILE A 1099 17.84 -26.25 -1.28
C ILE A 1099 18.05 -26.35 -2.80
N ILE A 1100 16.96 -26.41 -3.56
CA ILE A 1100 16.98 -26.44 -5.03
C ILE A 1100 16.66 -25.02 -5.56
N PRO A 1101 17.52 -24.40 -6.39
CA PRO A 1101 17.25 -23.07 -6.98
C PRO A 1101 16.03 -23.09 -7.89
N GLN A 1102 15.14 -22.09 -7.78
CA GLN A 1102 13.98 -21.96 -8.67
C GLN A 1102 13.86 -20.57 -9.31
N THR A 1103 13.63 -20.52 -10.63
CA THR A 1103 13.37 -19.27 -11.37
C THR A 1103 12.15 -18.55 -10.81
N ILE A 1104 12.31 -17.24 -10.62
CA ILE A 1104 11.30 -16.32 -10.12
C ILE A 1104 10.31 -16.01 -11.29
N ILE A 1105 9.08 -16.56 -11.39
CA ILE A 1105 8.14 -16.36 -12.55
C ILE A 1105 7.15 -15.16 -12.39
N LYS A 1106 7.32 -14.01 -13.07
CA LYS A 1106 6.53 -12.75 -12.80
C LYS A 1106 5.53 -12.50 -13.95
N PRO A 1107 4.28 -12.10 -13.67
CA PRO A 1107 3.34 -11.62 -14.66
C PRO A 1107 3.71 -10.20 -15.06
N VAL A 1108 3.26 -9.83 -16.24
CA VAL A 1108 3.51 -8.53 -16.84
C VAL A 1108 2.27 -7.67 -16.63
N GLN A 1109 2.43 -6.39 -16.34
CA GLN A 1109 1.30 -5.49 -16.14
C GLN A 1109 0.52 -5.29 -17.47
N GLU A 1110 -0.78 -5.04 -17.36
CA GLU A 1110 -1.56 -4.55 -18.49
C GLU A 1110 -1.29 -3.06 -18.78
N LYS A 1111 -1.69 -2.62 -19.96
CA LYS A 1111 -1.20 -1.42 -20.67
C LYS A 1111 -2.00 -0.16 -20.33
N THR A 1112 -1.35 0.90 -19.86
CA THR A 1112 -2.04 1.92 -19.03
C THR A 1112 -1.60 3.37 -19.16
N ILE A 1113 -0.65 3.67 -20.04
CA ILE A 1113 -0.46 5.03 -20.59
C ILE A 1113 -0.24 4.91 -22.08
N GLU A 1114 -0.77 5.88 -22.82
CA GLU A 1114 -0.47 6.04 -24.23
C GLU A 1114 0.83 6.82 -24.41
N ILE A 1115 1.83 6.10 -24.93
CA ILE A 1115 3.12 6.62 -25.38
C ILE A 1115 2.90 7.93 -26.16
N LYS A 1116 3.56 9.02 -25.73
CA LYS A 1116 3.51 10.32 -26.40
C LYS A 1116 4.65 10.46 -27.42
N ASP A 1117 5.82 9.89 -27.16
CA ASP A 1117 6.97 9.94 -28.06
C ASP A 1117 7.25 8.60 -28.76
N ILE A 1118 7.35 8.65 -30.08
CA ILE A 1118 7.47 7.48 -30.96
C ILE A 1118 8.92 7.29 -31.46
N LYS A 1119 9.88 8.08 -30.95
CA LYS A 1119 11.29 8.04 -31.38
C LYS A 1119 11.91 6.65 -31.28
N HIS A 1120 11.64 5.93 -30.20
CA HIS A 1120 12.24 4.63 -29.82
C HIS A 1120 11.88 3.43 -30.72
N ILE A 1121 11.10 3.64 -31.76
CA ILE A 1121 10.69 2.61 -32.74
C ILE A 1121 11.58 2.68 -34.00
N PRO A 1122 12.18 1.56 -34.46
CA PRO A 1122 12.92 1.48 -35.71
C PRO A 1122 12.10 1.95 -36.92
N PRO A 1123 12.67 2.73 -37.87
CA PRO A 1123 11.91 3.23 -39.03
C PRO A 1123 11.29 2.15 -39.92
N SER A 1124 11.88 0.96 -39.99
CA SER A 1124 11.37 -0.20 -40.76
C SER A 1124 10.08 -0.80 -40.18
N ASP A 1125 9.79 -0.61 -38.88
CA ASP A 1125 8.54 -1.05 -38.25
C ASP A 1125 7.39 -0.06 -38.42
N ILE A 1126 7.70 1.24 -38.65
CA ILE A 1126 6.69 2.31 -38.69
C ILE A 1126 5.56 2.03 -39.72
N PRO A 1127 5.82 1.53 -40.95
CA PRO A 1127 4.75 1.25 -41.91
C PRO A 1127 3.72 0.24 -41.41
N LYS A 1128 4.14 -0.81 -40.67
CA LYS A 1128 3.21 -1.80 -40.09
C LYS A 1128 2.39 -1.17 -38.96
N ILE A 1129 3.05 -0.42 -38.08
CA ILE A 1129 2.40 0.27 -36.96
C ILE A 1129 1.39 1.33 -37.44
N ILE A 1130 1.66 2.00 -38.56
CA ILE A 1130 0.66 2.90 -39.19
C ILE A 1130 -0.59 2.13 -39.60
N VAL A 1131 -0.47 0.93 -40.18
CA VAL A 1131 -1.63 0.09 -40.55
C VAL A 1131 -2.41 -0.34 -39.31
N ASP A 1132 -1.73 -0.80 -38.26
CA ASP A 1132 -2.39 -1.22 -37.02
C ASP A 1132 -3.10 -0.05 -36.32
N LEU A 1133 -2.46 1.13 -36.26
CA LEU A 1133 -3.07 2.35 -35.71
C LEU A 1133 -4.20 2.88 -36.59
N GLU A 1134 -4.16 2.71 -37.91
CA GLU A 1134 -5.26 3.08 -38.81
C GLU A 1134 -6.48 2.17 -38.58
N VAL A 1135 -6.28 0.88 -38.32
CA VAL A 1135 -7.33 -0.05 -37.89
C VAL A 1135 -7.86 0.31 -36.50
N GLU A 1136 -6.98 0.59 -35.53
CA GLU A 1136 -7.38 1.01 -34.17
C GLU A 1136 -8.13 2.36 -34.18
N MET A 1137 -7.72 3.30 -35.03
CA MET A 1137 -8.40 4.60 -35.24
C MET A 1137 -9.78 4.43 -35.85
N LYS A 1138 -9.92 3.52 -36.83
CA LYS A 1138 -11.22 3.18 -37.43
C LYS A 1138 -12.13 2.57 -36.37
N ASN A 1139 -11.65 1.54 -35.67
CA ASN A 1139 -12.39 0.90 -34.59
C ASN A 1139 -12.82 1.92 -33.51
N ALA A 1140 -11.94 2.83 -33.09
CA ALA A 1140 -12.25 3.89 -32.12
C ALA A 1140 -13.36 4.83 -32.65
N SER A 1141 -13.29 5.23 -33.91
CA SER A 1141 -14.33 6.02 -34.57
C SER A 1141 -15.66 5.25 -34.69
N ASP A 1142 -15.60 3.93 -34.88
CA ASP A 1142 -16.76 3.06 -35.06
C ASP A 1142 -17.50 2.77 -33.73
N VAL A 1143 -16.80 2.80 -32.58
CA VAL A 1143 -17.43 2.86 -31.23
C VAL A 1143 -17.69 4.29 -30.73
N LEU A 1144 -17.58 5.31 -31.61
CA LEU A 1144 -17.87 6.72 -31.33
C LEU A 1144 -16.96 7.37 -30.26
N ASP A 1145 -15.81 6.77 -29.99
CA ASP A 1145 -14.76 7.36 -29.16
C ASP A 1145 -13.93 8.34 -30.01
N PHE A 1146 -14.53 9.49 -30.29
CA PHE A 1146 -13.97 10.49 -31.19
C PHE A 1146 -12.70 11.15 -30.64
N GLU A 1147 -12.56 11.26 -29.31
CA GLU A 1147 -11.33 11.77 -28.68
C GLU A 1147 -10.16 10.81 -28.94
N ARG A 1148 -10.39 9.49 -28.75
CA ARG A 1148 -9.44 8.43 -29.11
C ARG A 1148 -9.11 8.45 -30.60
N ALA A 1149 -10.11 8.55 -31.47
CA ALA A 1149 -9.90 8.55 -32.92
C ALA A 1149 -9.10 9.78 -33.40
N ILE A 1150 -9.37 10.97 -32.85
CA ILE A 1150 -8.61 12.20 -33.13
C ILE A 1150 -7.16 12.06 -32.67
N PHE A 1151 -6.92 11.53 -31.46
CA PHE A 1151 -5.56 11.26 -30.97
C PHE A 1151 -4.80 10.29 -31.88
N LEU A 1152 -5.43 9.17 -32.27
CA LEU A 1152 -4.80 8.16 -33.15
C LEU A 1152 -4.51 8.75 -34.54
N ARG A 1153 -5.42 9.54 -35.11
CA ARG A 1153 -5.22 10.27 -36.38
C ARG A 1153 -4.00 11.18 -36.34
N ASP A 1154 -3.88 11.98 -35.28
CA ASP A 1154 -2.80 12.95 -35.16
C ASP A 1154 -1.46 12.25 -34.90
N LYS A 1155 -1.48 11.09 -34.22
CA LYS A 1155 -0.33 10.18 -34.05
C LYS A 1155 0.12 9.54 -35.38
N ILE A 1156 -0.81 9.10 -36.23
CA ILE A 1156 -0.53 8.60 -37.59
C ILE A 1156 0.08 9.72 -38.46
N LYS A 1157 -0.42 10.96 -38.34
CA LYS A 1157 0.11 12.13 -39.06
C LYS A 1157 1.57 12.41 -38.69
N GLN A 1158 1.92 12.32 -37.40
CA GLN A 1158 3.32 12.43 -36.93
C GLN A 1158 4.21 11.31 -37.49
N LEU A 1159 3.74 10.05 -37.48
CA LEU A 1159 4.49 8.92 -38.04
C LEU A 1159 4.74 9.07 -39.55
N ARG A 1160 3.74 9.50 -40.32
CA ARG A 1160 3.85 9.77 -41.76
C ARG A 1160 4.82 10.93 -42.07
N LEU A 1161 4.86 11.96 -41.24
CA LEU A 1161 5.85 13.05 -41.35
C LEU A 1161 7.29 12.55 -41.12
N ARG A 1162 7.50 11.63 -40.18
CA ARG A 1162 8.83 11.03 -39.91
C ARG A 1162 9.35 10.18 -41.07
N ILE A 1163 8.46 9.56 -41.85
CA ILE A 1163 8.82 8.88 -43.11
C ILE A 1163 9.15 9.91 -44.21
N LYS A 1164 8.39 11.00 -44.32
CA LYS A 1164 8.62 12.05 -45.34
C LYS A 1164 9.95 12.78 -45.15
N ASN A 1165 10.35 13.12 -43.93
CA ASN A 1165 11.61 13.84 -43.65
C ASN A 1165 12.88 12.97 -43.83
N LYS A 1166 12.77 11.79 -44.43
CA LYS A 1166 13.87 10.86 -44.71
C LYS A 1166 13.93 10.39 -46.17
N LYS A 1167 13.07 10.95 -47.03
CA LYS A 1167 13.20 10.96 -48.49
C LYS A 1167 13.69 12.33 -48.93
#